data_AF-A0A965TNU4-F1
#
_entry.id   AF-A0A965TNU4-F1
#
_cell.length_a   1.000
_cell.length_b   1.000
_cell.length_c   1.000
_cell.angle_alpha   90.00
_cell.angle_beta   90.00
_cell.angle_gamma   90.00
#
_symmetry.space_group_name_H-M   'P 1'
#
loop_
_entity.id
_entity.type
_entity.pdbx_description
1 polymer ?
#
loop_
_entity_poly.entity_id
_entity_poly.type
_entity_poly.pdbx_seq_one_letter_code
_entity_poly.pdbx_strand_id
1 'polypeptide(L)'
;MLRFLRRQIGYRIKKRTFVVLALSVLITAAVAAILSLVAVWMAGPEDVVWVSIDESGRQTDVLGTGINLEQASSDNILKDASFEPVAFRKILTVYDGDEQTLTVVDPSLDPAFYRDGFFAGASARVLSNGDDGLSLKKTATVSAYHSNRVGPFQLVQLPADLPAGREILGFADNGEVSIAVGKSGLVLRGLSQPQPDVVDAGTSADLTDVTVVNQGFLVTSTRGELIYSQDGQEWQSWLTAAKAPLRAVAASEEGLVVAVGDGGSILAGTAQTLATALSPTQTNLIDLAYGNGLFLALAEDGSVLRSSNGTFWRTVDSPATGSPFWRALAFADGVFALGGENGQIAFSEDGLQFNPAKTSPAVATIDLHLLSRTQVIVLGRDNRFHYSSDGGQTWSESDIDPGLDSRRLDVLGTRQIVSADASGQIGIAPLVIEITLSQPMVAGSFAAGDLLFLELSSQEIRTPDSWDVFGAQISERTLLSVPDESGQASMHLVAPATATPDDSVILSQAVNPDALTRHQGSDIYTIELWMRQEQIQDASVRIWLSGDFQPIGTTINHVGSTWKKYAHTFVVPKNVIMNADSVRFNVGFSGPGELWLDKVFWGQPSLNLIGLDASLSEHVGSIQSPVLRLSYLSLGSAQQPSFQWAQSPGNEAPVYQDDEWTYEGSRSLSPALEMARKAGSSPWLVIQPGMGETELLGLMEYLAGPITTPYGHLRMNQGEILPWVESIERIYVEFSDSESQLQTDTMRTGWVDWMIEVIRQSPYYNLLKNKLILIDGMSYSDGVWRSSADYHSSQLVGLYQGTNQNGVQPAVAAYFDQMPRNPAQTSQGWNEIIRVASLHGFEGLQPTLADLVQLQLEELGNSAGLVNLDLNEPWDKDYRPQDAIAARLLALPQDSRLLAADSPDDDVKAYAYSGPYGRKIVLANLATTPKSIRITGSLDAKGLLLSGFDKDGTLLRERKLSSSRETINILPGGVAVLEG
;
A
#
# COMPACT_ATOMS: atom_id res chain seq x y z
N MET A 1 26.98 12.06 -64.81
CA MET A 1 26.81 12.66 -66.14
C MET A 1 25.62 13.61 -66.08
N LEU A 2 25.92 14.92 -66.12
CA LEU A 2 25.05 16.06 -66.49
C LEU A 2 23.64 16.26 -65.87
N ARG A 3 23.46 17.50 -65.36
CA ARG A 3 22.26 18.38 -65.40
C ARG A 3 21.15 18.09 -64.38
N PHE A 4 20.48 19.05 -63.73
CA PHE A 4 20.48 20.52 -63.70
C PHE A 4 19.50 20.98 -62.58
N LEU A 5 19.60 22.25 -62.18
CA LEU A 5 18.56 23.12 -61.55
C LEU A 5 18.48 23.24 -60.02
N ARG A 6 19.34 24.14 -59.53
CA ARG A 6 18.92 25.27 -58.68
C ARG A 6 17.72 26.00 -59.28
N ARG A 7 16.72 26.34 -58.47
CA ARG A 7 15.94 27.58 -58.64
C ARG A 7 15.63 28.19 -57.28
N GLN A 8 16.27 29.34 -57.03
CA GLN A 8 15.83 30.30 -56.02
C GLN A 8 14.41 30.75 -56.34
N ILE A 9 13.51 30.68 -55.37
CA ILE A 9 12.34 31.57 -55.30
C ILE A 9 12.45 32.27 -53.94
N GLY A 10 12.90 33.52 -53.97
CA GLY A 10 12.85 34.38 -52.81
C GLY A 10 11.41 34.74 -52.51
N TYR A 11 10.86 34.20 -51.42
CA TYR A 11 9.66 34.74 -50.82
C TYR A 11 10.06 35.82 -49.81
N ARG A 12 9.95 37.08 -50.27
CA ARG A 12 9.78 38.24 -49.39
C ARG A 12 8.49 38.03 -48.59
N ILE A 13 8.58 37.39 -47.43
CA ILE A 13 7.54 37.54 -46.40
C ILE A 13 7.71 38.96 -45.88
N LYS A 14 6.75 39.80 -46.27
CA LYS A 14 6.73 41.24 -45.99
C LYS A 14 6.86 41.42 -44.48
N LYS A 15 7.85 42.20 -44.02
CA LYS A 15 7.95 42.77 -42.66
C LYS A 15 6.60 43.26 -42.11
N ARG A 16 5.64 43.61 -42.97
CA ARG A 16 4.27 43.98 -42.61
C ARG A 16 3.47 42.87 -41.90
N THR A 17 3.60 41.58 -42.21
CA THR A 17 2.81 40.55 -41.51
C THR A 17 3.32 40.28 -40.10
N PHE A 18 4.65 40.29 -39.89
CA PHE A 18 5.24 40.15 -38.56
C PHE A 18 4.98 41.39 -37.69
N VAL A 19 5.07 42.60 -38.28
CA VAL A 19 4.73 43.85 -37.59
C VAL A 19 3.25 43.92 -37.28
N VAL A 20 2.37 43.47 -38.18
CA VAL A 20 0.92 43.43 -37.92
C VAL A 20 0.60 42.40 -36.85
N LEU A 21 1.21 41.19 -36.88
CA LEU A 21 1.00 40.18 -35.84
C LEU A 21 1.50 40.66 -34.47
N ALA A 22 2.70 41.24 -34.42
CA ALA A 22 3.27 41.83 -33.22
C ALA A 22 2.47 43.04 -32.72
N LEU A 23 1.97 43.90 -33.62
CA LEU A 23 1.04 44.98 -33.24
C LEU A 23 -0.29 44.42 -32.76
N SER A 24 -0.84 43.36 -33.37
CA SER A 24 -2.08 42.78 -32.90
C SER A 24 -1.88 42.09 -31.55
N VAL A 25 -0.75 41.43 -31.29
CA VAL A 25 -0.44 40.89 -29.95
C VAL A 25 -0.25 42.02 -28.93
N LEU A 26 0.47 43.09 -29.28
CA LEU A 26 0.63 44.27 -28.44
C LEU A 26 -0.69 45.02 -28.20
N ILE A 27 -1.55 45.13 -29.21
CA ILE A 27 -2.87 45.76 -29.11
C ILE A 27 -3.80 44.87 -28.30
N THR A 28 -3.79 43.55 -28.49
CA THR A 28 -4.59 42.62 -27.68
C THR A 28 -4.10 42.62 -26.24
N ALA A 29 -2.78 42.63 -26.00
CA ALA A 29 -2.20 42.73 -24.66
C ALA A 29 -2.49 44.11 -24.02
N ALA A 30 -2.43 45.19 -24.79
CA ALA A 30 -2.76 46.53 -24.31
C ALA A 30 -4.27 46.68 -24.07
N VAL A 31 -5.12 46.12 -24.92
CA VAL A 31 -6.58 46.11 -24.76
C VAL A 31 -6.97 45.22 -23.58
N ALA A 32 -6.32 44.08 -23.38
CA ALA A 32 -6.50 43.25 -22.18
C ALA A 32 -6.03 44.00 -20.93
N ALA A 33 -4.86 44.63 -20.94
CA ALA A 33 -4.37 45.43 -19.82
C ALA A 33 -5.27 46.65 -19.54
N ILE A 34 -5.79 47.31 -20.57
CA ILE A 34 -6.73 48.42 -20.46
C ILE A 34 -8.09 47.92 -19.99
N LEU A 35 -8.60 46.79 -20.46
CA LEU A 35 -9.85 46.20 -19.98
C LEU A 35 -9.72 45.72 -18.53
N SER A 36 -8.58 45.18 -18.12
CA SER A 36 -8.29 44.87 -16.72
C SER A 36 -8.20 46.13 -15.87
N LEU A 37 -7.52 47.18 -16.35
CA LEU A 37 -7.46 48.48 -15.68
C LEU A 37 -8.83 49.18 -15.60
N VAL A 38 -9.65 49.06 -16.65
CA VAL A 38 -10.99 49.63 -16.74
C VAL A 38 -11.98 48.80 -15.93
N ALA A 39 -11.81 47.47 -15.80
CA ALA A 39 -12.56 46.66 -14.84
C ALA A 39 -12.24 47.04 -13.39
N VAL A 40 -10.96 47.35 -13.10
CA VAL A 40 -10.53 47.93 -11.82
C VAL A 40 -11.08 49.34 -11.59
N TRP A 41 -11.39 50.09 -12.65
CA TRP A 41 -11.88 51.48 -12.58
C TRP A 41 -13.42 51.60 -12.64
N MET A 42 -14.12 50.60 -13.19
CA MET A 42 -15.60 50.53 -13.24
C MET A 42 -16.22 49.96 -11.96
N ALA A 43 -15.42 49.45 -11.02
CA ALA A 43 -15.84 49.18 -9.65
C ALA A 43 -16.12 50.52 -8.93
N GLY A 44 -17.39 50.91 -8.85
CA GLY A 44 -17.83 52.09 -8.11
C GLY A 44 -17.66 51.94 -6.58
N PRO A 45 -17.77 53.04 -5.80
CA PRO A 45 -17.50 53.06 -4.36
C PRO A 45 -18.65 52.53 -3.46
N GLU A 46 -19.21 51.37 -3.79
CA GLU A 46 -20.09 50.55 -2.93
C GLU A 46 -19.75 49.10 -3.36
N ASP A 47 -18.91 48.29 -2.72
CA ASP A 47 -18.75 47.96 -1.30
C ASP A 47 -17.24 47.77 -0.97
N VAL A 48 -16.68 48.62 -0.11
CA VAL A 48 -15.32 48.38 0.42
C VAL A 48 -15.44 47.45 1.62
N VAL A 49 -14.75 46.31 1.58
CA VAL A 49 -14.68 45.38 2.71
C VAL A 49 -13.70 45.94 3.74
N TRP A 50 -14.18 46.11 4.97
CA TRP A 50 -13.37 46.60 6.08
C TRP A 50 -12.90 45.43 6.93
N VAL A 51 -11.61 45.15 6.90
CA VAL A 51 -10.97 44.09 7.71
C VAL A 51 -10.39 44.74 8.96
N SER A 52 -10.73 44.24 10.15
CA SER A 52 -10.16 44.71 11.42
C SER A 52 -8.99 43.83 11.83
N ILE A 53 -7.85 44.41 12.21
CA ILE A 53 -6.69 43.70 12.74
C ILE A 53 -6.23 44.36 14.05
N ASP A 54 -6.25 43.57 15.13
CA ASP A 54 -5.94 44.03 16.48
C ASP A 54 -4.84 43.19 17.14
N GLU A 55 -3.89 43.86 17.79
CA GLU A 55 -2.76 43.20 18.48
C GLU A 55 -3.14 42.59 19.83
N SER A 56 -4.35 42.87 20.31
CA SER A 56 -4.79 42.56 21.67
C SER A 56 -5.60 41.26 21.81
N GLY A 57 -5.82 40.52 20.72
CA GLY A 57 -6.63 39.29 20.71
C GLY A 57 -5.81 38.03 20.50
N ARG A 58 -6.07 37.02 21.36
CA ARG A 58 -5.53 35.64 21.38
C ARG A 58 -4.03 35.49 21.09
N GLN A 59 -3.23 35.44 22.16
CA GLN A 59 -1.84 34.97 22.10
C GLN A 59 -1.80 33.43 22.14
N THR A 60 -2.25 32.79 21.06
CA THR A 60 -1.99 31.37 20.83
C THR A 60 -0.64 31.26 20.12
N ASP A 61 0.30 30.54 20.74
CA ASP A 61 1.61 30.31 20.14
C ASP A 61 1.47 29.35 18.94
N VAL A 62 2.08 29.74 17.82
CA VAL A 62 2.10 28.97 16.57
C VAL A 62 3.46 28.30 16.44
N LEU A 63 3.46 26.98 16.24
CA LEU A 63 4.65 26.17 15.98
C LEU A 63 5.18 26.36 14.56
N GLY A 64 4.38 26.88 13.62
CA GLY A 64 4.82 27.39 12.32
C GLY A 64 3.93 26.91 11.16
N THR A 65 4.43 27.05 9.94
CA THR A 65 3.91 26.34 8.75
C THR A 65 4.98 25.39 8.22
N GLY A 66 4.55 24.37 7.49
CA GLY A 66 5.46 23.42 6.86
C GLY A 66 5.05 23.01 5.46
N ILE A 67 5.86 22.12 4.88
CA ILE A 67 5.54 21.36 3.68
C ILE A 67 5.74 19.88 3.94
N ASN A 68 4.93 19.05 3.29
CA ASN A 68 5.04 17.60 3.31
C ASN A 68 5.56 17.09 1.96
N LEU A 69 6.54 16.18 2.01
CA LEU A 69 7.08 15.48 0.84
C LEU A 69 6.73 13.99 0.94
N GLU A 70 5.75 13.54 0.16
CA GLU A 70 5.36 12.13 0.09
C GLU A 70 6.27 11.32 -0.82
N GLN A 71 6.91 11.97 -1.79
CA GLN A 71 7.85 11.37 -2.72
C GLN A 71 9.13 12.19 -2.80
N ALA A 72 10.22 11.54 -3.19
CA ALA A 72 11.47 12.19 -3.49
C ALA A 72 12.13 11.53 -4.68
N SER A 73 12.28 12.27 -5.77
CA SER A 73 12.95 11.77 -6.97
C SER A 73 14.46 11.63 -6.76
N SER A 74 15.02 10.63 -7.43
CA SER A 74 16.46 10.44 -7.58
C SER A 74 16.91 11.08 -8.89
N ASP A 75 18.13 11.63 -8.90
CA ASP A 75 18.81 12.05 -10.13
C ASP A 75 19.31 10.87 -10.98
N ASN A 76 19.21 9.64 -10.46
CA ASN A 76 19.53 8.46 -11.24
C ASN A 76 18.45 8.22 -12.30
N ILE A 77 18.88 8.19 -13.56
CA ILE A 77 17.99 7.89 -14.69
C ILE A 77 17.54 6.42 -14.66
N LEU A 78 18.37 5.55 -14.05
CA LEU A 78 18.10 4.13 -13.93
C LEU A 78 17.29 3.83 -12.67
N LYS A 79 16.39 2.84 -12.78
CA LYS A 79 15.62 2.26 -11.68
C LYS A 79 16.27 0.98 -11.19
N ASP A 80 16.03 0.63 -9.93
CA ASP A 80 16.52 -0.61 -9.31
C ASP A 80 18.05 -0.74 -9.39
N ALA A 81 18.74 0.38 -9.25
CA ALA A 81 20.14 0.43 -9.65
C ALA A 81 21.12 -0.10 -8.57
N SER A 82 20.62 -0.29 -7.35
CA SER A 82 21.35 -0.92 -6.22
C SER A 82 20.89 -2.36 -5.94
N PHE A 83 19.94 -2.90 -6.71
CA PHE A 83 19.50 -4.30 -6.62
C PHE A 83 19.08 -4.76 -5.22
N GLU A 84 18.57 -3.86 -4.38
CA GLU A 84 18.19 -4.15 -2.99
C GLU A 84 17.15 -5.28 -2.91
N PRO A 85 17.17 -6.10 -1.85
CA PRO A 85 16.17 -7.16 -1.67
C PRO A 85 14.80 -6.57 -1.36
N VAL A 86 13.75 -7.34 -1.66
CA VAL A 86 12.39 -7.04 -1.22
C VAL A 86 12.25 -7.42 0.25
N ALA A 87 11.58 -6.59 1.04
CA ALA A 87 11.24 -6.92 2.42
C ALA A 87 9.74 -7.07 2.61
N PHE A 88 9.33 -8.11 3.34
CA PHE A 88 7.98 -8.30 3.84
C PHE A 88 7.99 -8.21 5.34
N ARG A 89 7.25 -7.26 5.88
CA ARG A 89 7.00 -7.17 7.31
C ARG A 89 5.54 -7.32 7.63
N LYS A 90 5.26 -7.99 8.74
CA LYS A 90 3.92 -8.16 9.28
C LYS A 90 3.94 -8.07 10.79
N ILE A 91 2.92 -7.42 11.35
CA ILE A 91 2.63 -7.44 12.78
C ILE A 91 1.39 -8.28 12.96
N LEU A 92 1.54 -9.39 13.66
CA LEU A 92 0.48 -10.37 13.89
C LEU A 92 0.14 -10.39 15.38
N THR A 93 -1.13 -10.57 15.69
CA THR A 93 -1.59 -10.75 17.07
C THR A 93 -1.56 -12.24 17.41
N VAL A 94 -0.86 -12.59 18.50
CA VAL A 94 -0.83 -13.93 19.04
C VAL A 94 -2.20 -14.25 19.62
N TYR A 95 -2.80 -15.32 19.13
CA TYR A 95 -4.08 -15.83 19.58
C TYR A 95 -3.90 -16.88 20.68
N ASP A 96 -2.99 -17.83 20.47
CA ASP A 96 -2.68 -18.93 21.39
C ASP A 96 -1.29 -19.52 21.05
N GLY A 97 -0.85 -20.56 21.74
CA GLY A 97 0.35 -21.31 21.38
C GLY A 97 1.06 -21.93 22.59
N ASP A 98 2.33 -22.26 22.38
CA ASP A 98 3.26 -22.71 23.42
C ASP A 98 4.56 -21.89 23.39
N GLU A 99 5.58 -22.30 24.15
CA GLU A 99 6.84 -21.56 24.19
C GLU A 99 7.54 -21.47 22.84
N GLN A 100 7.25 -22.34 21.87
CA GLN A 100 7.95 -22.39 20.59
C GLN A 100 7.04 -22.16 19.38
N THR A 101 5.79 -22.60 19.42
CA THR A 101 4.82 -22.50 18.32
C THR A 101 3.72 -21.52 18.70
N LEU A 102 3.68 -20.40 17.97
CA LEU A 102 2.68 -19.36 18.16
C LEU A 102 1.58 -19.51 17.12
N THR A 103 0.34 -19.48 17.58
CA THR A 103 -0.85 -19.46 16.74
C THR A 103 -1.32 -18.01 16.59
N VAL A 104 -1.47 -17.56 15.36
CA VAL A 104 -1.89 -16.18 15.04
C VAL A 104 -3.08 -16.19 14.10
N VAL A 105 -3.89 -15.13 14.17
CA VAL A 105 -5.01 -14.90 13.26
C VAL A 105 -4.87 -13.51 12.66
N ASP A 106 -4.78 -13.43 11.34
CA ASP A 106 -4.77 -12.15 10.63
C ASP A 106 -5.65 -12.25 9.38
N PRO A 107 -6.83 -11.61 9.35
CA PRO A 107 -7.75 -11.69 8.23
C PRO A 107 -7.27 -10.95 6.97
N SER A 108 -6.17 -10.19 7.03
CA SER A 108 -5.59 -9.46 5.90
C SER A 108 -4.62 -10.30 5.06
N LEU A 109 -4.10 -11.40 5.58
CA LEU A 109 -3.09 -12.21 4.87
C LEU A 109 -3.74 -13.11 3.84
N ASP A 110 -3.58 -12.82 2.55
CA ASP A 110 -4.00 -13.73 1.47
C ASP A 110 -3.23 -15.07 1.57
N PRO A 111 -3.90 -16.21 1.84
CA PRO A 111 -3.24 -17.50 1.95
C PRO A 111 -2.62 -17.99 0.64
N ALA A 112 -3.06 -17.49 -0.52
CA ALA A 112 -2.43 -17.81 -1.79
C ALA A 112 -1.02 -17.19 -1.92
N PHE A 113 -0.86 -15.98 -1.38
CA PHE A 113 0.43 -15.28 -1.35
C PHE A 113 1.29 -15.74 -0.18
N TYR A 114 0.75 -15.72 1.04
CA TYR A 114 1.43 -16.12 2.28
C TYR A 114 1.25 -17.61 2.58
N ARG A 115 1.74 -18.45 1.66
CA ARG A 115 1.64 -19.92 1.75
C ARG A 115 2.57 -20.52 2.80
N ASP A 116 2.41 -21.82 3.06
CA ASP A 116 3.33 -22.60 3.91
C ASP A 116 4.80 -22.38 3.51
N GLY A 117 5.63 -22.17 4.53
CA GLY A 117 7.05 -21.89 4.37
C GLY A 117 7.38 -20.46 3.93
N PHE A 118 6.40 -19.59 3.62
CA PHE A 118 6.68 -18.23 3.12
C PHE A 118 7.59 -17.45 4.06
N PHE A 119 7.23 -17.36 5.35
CA PHE A 119 8.06 -16.70 6.37
C PHE A 119 9.14 -17.61 6.97
N ALA A 120 9.43 -18.79 6.40
CA ALA A 120 10.52 -19.61 6.92
C ALA A 120 11.86 -18.86 6.78
N GLY A 121 12.64 -18.82 7.86
CA GLY A 121 13.88 -18.05 7.94
C GLY A 121 13.68 -16.55 8.25
N ALA A 122 12.45 -16.05 8.29
CA ALA A 122 12.16 -14.67 8.68
C ALA A 122 12.66 -14.38 10.09
N SER A 123 13.05 -13.14 10.35
CA SER A 123 13.29 -12.67 11.71
C SER A 123 11.95 -12.46 12.43
N ALA A 124 11.92 -12.78 13.72
CA ALA A 124 10.73 -12.69 14.57
C ALA A 124 11.04 -11.95 15.87
N ARG A 125 10.18 -11.01 16.25
CA ARG A 125 10.21 -10.35 17.56
C ARG A 125 8.84 -10.51 18.24
N VAL A 126 8.82 -11.05 19.45
CA VAL A 126 7.60 -11.20 20.25
C VAL A 126 7.61 -10.14 21.34
N LEU A 127 6.60 -9.28 21.34
CA LEU A 127 6.39 -8.23 22.35
C LEU A 127 5.13 -8.56 23.13
N SER A 128 5.21 -8.50 24.45
CA SER A 128 4.02 -8.69 25.28
C SER A 128 3.23 -7.42 25.42
N ASN A 129 1.91 -7.54 25.32
CA ASN A 129 0.95 -6.45 25.43
C ASN A 129 0.19 -6.55 26.77
N GLY A 130 0.86 -6.11 27.84
CA GLY A 130 0.32 -6.17 29.21
C GLY A 130 -0.11 -4.81 29.74
N ASP A 131 -0.62 -4.80 30.99
CA ASP A 131 -1.07 -3.58 31.68
C ASP A 131 0.03 -2.51 31.83
N ASP A 132 1.29 -2.93 31.87
CA ASP A 132 2.48 -2.05 31.97
C ASP A 132 2.96 -1.55 30.59
N GLY A 133 2.23 -1.84 29.50
CA GLY A 133 2.58 -1.49 28.13
C GLY A 133 3.36 -2.58 27.39
N LEU A 134 3.87 -2.23 26.19
CA LEU A 134 4.60 -3.18 25.35
C LEU A 134 6.01 -3.45 25.90
N SER A 135 6.41 -4.73 25.91
CA SER A 135 7.77 -5.14 26.30
C SER A 135 8.30 -6.29 25.44
N LEU A 136 9.53 -6.17 24.93
CA LEU A 136 10.19 -7.23 24.15
C LEU A 136 10.41 -8.48 25.02
N LYS A 137 9.90 -9.63 24.57
CA LYS A 137 10.06 -10.93 25.24
C LYS A 137 11.07 -11.82 24.54
N LYS A 138 11.09 -11.82 23.20
CA LYS A 138 11.94 -12.71 22.42
C LYS A 138 12.31 -12.08 21.08
N THR A 139 13.55 -12.31 20.66
CA THR A 139 13.97 -12.23 19.26
C THR A 139 14.42 -13.62 18.82
N ALA A 140 13.96 -14.08 17.66
CA ALA A 140 14.27 -15.39 17.09
C ALA A 140 14.19 -15.34 15.56
N THR A 141 14.38 -16.49 14.91
CA THR A 141 14.01 -16.69 13.51
C THR A 141 12.83 -17.66 13.43
N VAL A 142 12.05 -17.61 12.36
CA VAL A 142 10.97 -18.56 12.09
C VAL A 142 11.57 -19.83 11.51
N SER A 143 11.39 -20.97 12.17
CA SER A 143 11.80 -22.28 11.66
C SER A 143 10.75 -22.91 10.76
N ALA A 144 9.46 -22.67 11.04
CA ALA A 144 8.35 -23.14 10.22
C ALA A 144 7.22 -22.11 10.23
N TYR A 145 6.59 -21.93 9.06
CA TYR A 145 5.40 -21.11 8.87
C TYR A 145 4.34 -21.95 8.18
N HIS A 146 3.17 -22.04 8.80
CA HIS A 146 2.10 -22.94 8.40
C HIS A 146 0.79 -22.16 8.33
N SER A 147 0.29 -21.95 7.12
CA SER A 147 -0.93 -21.21 6.82
C SER A 147 -2.17 -22.12 6.86
N ASN A 148 -3.35 -21.55 7.14
CA ASN A 148 -4.64 -22.23 7.07
C ASN A 148 -4.74 -23.54 7.88
N ARG A 149 -4.25 -23.52 9.12
CA ARG A 149 -4.50 -24.59 10.08
C ARG A 149 -5.89 -24.43 10.67
N VAL A 150 -6.53 -25.54 11.01
CA VAL A 150 -7.79 -25.49 11.76
C VAL A 150 -7.44 -24.96 13.15
N GLY A 151 -8.19 -23.99 13.68
CA GLY A 151 -8.10 -23.52 15.06
C GLY A 151 -9.04 -24.29 15.99
N PRO A 152 -9.15 -23.89 17.27
CA PRO A 152 -10.04 -24.57 18.21
C PRO A 152 -11.51 -24.38 17.83
N PHE A 153 -12.29 -25.45 17.90
CA PHE A 153 -13.73 -25.42 17.64
C PHE A 153 -14.49 -24.73 18.78
N GLN A 154 -15.35 -23.80 18.40
CA GLN A 154 -16.37 -23.22 19.28
C GLN A 154 -17.73 -23.80 18.91
N LEU A 155 -18.39 -24.41 19.90
CA LEU A 155 -19.71 -25.00 19.72
C LEU A 155 -20.77 -23.90 19.61
N VAL A 156 -21.55 -23.95 18.53
CA VAL A 156 -22.65 -23.01 18.28
C VAL A 156 -23.78 -23.27 19.28
N GLN A 157 -24.27 -22.21 19.91
CA GLN A 157 -25.40 -22.30 20.83
C GLN A 157 -26.70 -22.37 20.03
N LEU A 158 -27.27 -23.56 19.95
CA LEU A 158 -28.51 -23.79 19.20
C LEU A 158 -29.76 -23.45 20.03
N PRO A 159 -30.85 -22.98 19.38
CA PRO A 159 -32.14 -22.76 20.03
C PRO A 159 -32.71 -24.03 20.70
N ALA A 160 -33.51 -23.84 21.75
CA ALA A 160 -34.05 -24.95 22.55
C ALA A 160 -35.24 -25.68 21.87
N ASP A 161 -35.85 -25.06 20.87
CA ASP A 161 -37.09 -25.46 20.19
C ASP A 161 -36.86 -26.18 18.86
N LEU A 162 -35.69 -26.81 18.70
CA LEU A 162 -35.36 -27.57 17.49
C LEU A 162 -36.26 -28.80 17.26
N PRO A 163 -36.55 -29.15 15.98
CA PRO A 163 -37.23 -30.39 15.61
C PRO A 163 -36.51 -31.65 16.12
N ALA A 164 -37.26 -32.72 16.40
CA ALA A 164 -36.69 -34.03 16.76
C ALA A 164 -35.98 -34.68 15.55
N GLY A 165 -34.87 -35.40 15.81
CA GLY A 165 -34.09 -36.08 14.76
C GLY A 165 -33.11 -35.15 14.02
N ARG A 166 -32.56 -34.15 14.72
CA ARG A 166 -31.59 -33.17 14.23
C ARG A 166 -30.29 -33.81 13.72
N GLU A 167 -30.06 -33.73 12.42
CA GLU A 167 -28.77 -33.97 11.78
C GLU A 167 -28.62 -32.91 10.69
N ILE A 168 -27.48 -32.23 10.68
CA ILE A 168 -27.15 -31.27 9.64
C ILE A 168 -26.53 -32.03 8.47
N LEU A 169 -27.04 -31.77 7.27
CA LEU A 169 -26.71 -32.52 6.07
C LEU A 169 -25.99 -31.66 5.02
N GLY A 170 -26.10 -30.33 5.10
CA GLY A 170 -25.38 -29.40 4.24
C GLY A 170 -25.29 -27.99 4.82
N PHE A 171 -24.31 -27.23 4.33
CA PHE A 171 -24.06 -25.84 4.67
C PHE A 171 -23.97 -25.01 3.39
N ALA A 172 -24.25 -23.71 3.49
CA ALA A 172 -24.01 -22.78 2.40
C ALA A 172 -23.82 -21.36 2.95
N ASP A 173 -23.00 -20.57 2.27
CA ASP A 173 -22.78 -19.15 2.55
C ASP A 173 -22.80 -18.36 1.24
N ASN A 174 -23.66 -17.35 1.15
CA ASN A 174 -23.74 -16.47 -0.03
C ASN A 174 -22.91 -15.18 0.13
N GLY A 175 -22.15 -15.04 1.22
CA GLY A 175 -21.35 -13.87 1.58
C GLY A 175 -22.09 -12.85 2.46
N GLU A 176 -23.42 -12.91 2.52
CA GLU A 176 -24.24 -12.09 3.43
C GLU A 176 -24.83 -12.91 4.58
N VAL A 177 -25.18 -14.17 4.32
CA VAL A 177 -25.89 -15.07 5.22
C VAL A 177 -25.34 -16.48 5.06
N SER A 178 -24.96 -17.10 6.18
CA SER A 178 -24.67 -18.52 6.26
C SER A 178 -25.88 -19.32 6.73
N ILE A 179 -26.13 -20.49 6.13
CA ILE A 179 -27.23 -21.40 6.49
C ILE A 179 -26.74 -22.83 6.69
N ALA A 180 -27.48 -23.60 7.50
CA ALA A 180 -27.36 -25.04 7.60
C ALA A 180 -28.72 -25.70 7.33
N VAL A 181 -28.73 -26.79 6.58
CA VAL A 181 -29.95 -27.57 6.29
C VAL A 181 -29.82 -28.99 6.82
N GLY A 182 -30.94 -29.61 7.16
CA GLY A 182 -30.90 -30.94 7.76
C GLY A 182 -32.20 -31.72 7.75
N LYS A 183 -32.22 -32.77 8.57
CA LYS A 183 -33.36 -33.67 8.74
C LYS A 183 -34.61 -32.96 9.25
N SER A 184 -35.77 -33.54 8.99
CA SER A 184 -37.08 -33.03 9.44
C SER A 184 -37.39 -31.60 8.96
N GLY A 185 -36.85 -31.17 7.81
CA GLY A 185 -37.05 -29.82 7.26
C GLY A 185 -36.26 -28.72 7.96
N LEU A 186 -35.24 -29.06 8.76
CA LEU A 186 -34.48 -28.10 9.55
C LEU A 186 -33.70 -27.13 8.66
N VAL A 187 -33.90 -25.83 8.88
CA VAL A 187 -33.08 -24.74 8.34
C VAL A 187 -32.63 -23.85 9.50
N LEU A 188 -31.31 -23.65 9.60
CA LEU A 188 -30.70 -22.68 10.49
C LEU A 188 -30.12 -21.54 9.66
N ARG A 189 -30.29 -20.30 10.13
CA ARG A 189 -29.81 -19.10 9.44
C ARG A 189 -28.94 -18.26 10.36
N GLY A 190 -27.84 -17.74 9.83
CA GLY A 190 -26.88 -16.91 10.55
C GLY A 190 -25.98 -17.74 11.46
N LEU A 191 -25.26 -18.72 10.92
CA LEU A 191 -24.41 -19.63 11.71
C LEU A 191 -23.28 -18.92 12.46
N SER A 192 -22.81 -17.78 11.93
CA SER A 192 -21.77 -16.96 12.56
C SER A 192 -22.30 -16.04 13.67
N GLN A 193 -23.61 -16.05 13.93
CA GLN A 193 -24.21 -15.27 15.02
C GLN A 193 -24.10 -16.04 16.36
N PRO A 194 -24.18 -15.35 17.52
CA PRO A 194 -24.11 -16.02 18.83
C PRO A 194 -25.16 -17.14 19.02
N GLN A 195 -26.31 -17.02 18.36
CA GLN A 195 -27.35 -18.04 18.28
C GLN A 195 -28.04 -17.93 16.90
N PRO A 196 -28.09 -18.99 16.09
CA PRO A 196 -28.76 -18.99 14.79
C PRO A 196 -30.28 -18.98 14.90
N ASP A 197 -30.95 -18.44 13.88
CA ASP A 197 -32.41 -18.49 13.73
C ASP A 197 -32.87 -19.85 13.17
N VAL A 198 -33.96 -20.40 13.70
CA VAL A 198 -34.65 -21.56 13.09
C VAL A 198 -35.70 -21.07 12.11
N VAL A 199 -35.62 -21.53 10.87
CA VAL A 199 -36.52 -21.09 9.78
C VAL A 199 -37.37 -22.28 9.30
N ASP A 200 -38.65 -22.03 9.02
CA ASP A 200 -39.54 -23.05 8.44
C ASP A 200 -39.33 -23.14 6.92
N ALA A 201 -38.85 -24.30 6.46
CA ALA A 201 -38.69 -24.60 5.03
C ALA A 201 -40.02 -24.93 4.31
N GLY A 202 -41.13 -25.01 5.04
CA GLY A 202 -42.44 -25.38 4.50
C GLY A 202 -42.56 -26.88 4.17
N THR A 203 -41.66 -27.71 4.69
CA THR A 203 -41.59 -29.16 4.46
C THR A 203 -41.08 -29.87 5.70
N SER A 204 -41.47 -31.13 5.90
CA SER A 204 -40.91 -32.00 6.93
C SER A 204 -39.97 -33.07 6.35
N ALA A 205 -39.64 -32.98 5.06
CA ALA A 205 -38.69 -33.89 4.43
C ALA A 205 -37.27 -33.58 4.89
N ASP A 206 -36.41 -34.61 4.91
CA ASP A 206 -35.00 -34.38 5.14
C ASP A 206 -34.41 -33.59 3.97
N LEU A 207 -33.77 -32.46 4.29
CA LEU A 207 -33.08 -31.58 3.36
C LEU A 207 -31.67 -32.12 3.18
N THR A 208 -31.35 -32.59 1.98
CA THR A 208 -30.19 -33.46 1.74
C THR A 208 -28.92 -32.71 1.39
N ASP A 209 -29.05 -31.58 0.70
CA ASP A 209 -27.93 -30.75 0.26
C ASP A 209 -28.42 -29.35 -0.16
N VAL A 210 -27.52 -28.38 -0.16
CA VAL A 210 -27.80 -26.96 -0.44
C VAL A 210 -26.69 -26.32 -1.26
N THR A 211 -27.06 -25.45 -2.21
CA THR A 211 -26.11 -24.68 -3.01
C THR A 211 -26.55 -23.22 -3.14
N VAL A 212 -25.59 -22.34 -3.41
CA VAL A 212 -25.88 -20.94 -3.72
C VAL A 212 -26.13 -20.78 -5.21
N VAL A 213 -27.25 -20.13 -5.58
CA VAL A 213 -27.60 -19.81 -6.96
C VAL A 213 -28.23 -18.43 -7.05
N ASN A 214 -27.68 -17.56 -7.91
CA ASN A 214 -28.11 -16.17 -8.06
C ASN A 214 -28.22 -15.42 -6.71
N GLN A 215 -27.19 -15.57 -5.85
CA GLN A 215 -27.13 -15.04 -4.47
C GLN A 215 -28.17 -15.61 -3.48
N GLY A 216 -29.07 -16.50 -3.91
CA GLY A 216 -29.99 -17.22 -3.03
C GLY A 216 -29.55 -18.66 -2.75
N PHE A 217 -30.38 -19.42 -2.05
CA PHE A 217 -30.15 -20.80 -1.66
C PHE A 217 -31.13 -21.74 -2.35
N LEU A 218 -30.62 -22.84 -2.90
CA LEU A 218 -31.42 -23.93 -3.46
C LEU A 218 -31.09 -25.23 -2.74
N VAL A 219 -32.13 -25.91 -2.26
CA VAL A 219 -32.05 -27.09 -1.40
C VAL A 219 -32.75 -28.26 -2.05
N THR A 220 -32.18 -29.46 -1.90
CA THR A 220 -32.78 -30.73 -2.31
C THR A 220 -33.34 -31.52 -1.13
N SER A 221 -34.23 -32.48 -1.39
CA SER A 221 -34.81 -33.31 -0.32
C SER A 221 -35.01 -34.77 -0.69
N THR A 222 -35.20 -35.59 0.34
CA THR A 222 -35.55 -37.02 0.25
C THR A 222 -36.90 -37.29 -0.43
N ARG A 223 -37.78 -36.30 -0.57
CA ARG A 223 -39.04 -36.43 -1.33
C ARG A 223 -38.89 -36.10 -2.81
N GLY A 224 -37.69 -35.70 -3.25
CA GLY A 224 -37.46 -35.19 -4.60
C GLY A 224 -38.03 -33.79 -4.81
N GLU A 225 -38.19 -33.02 -3.73
CA GLU A 225 -38.57 -31.60 -3.77
C GLU A 225 -37.32 -30.74 -3.95
N LEU A 226 -37.51 -29.60 -4.62
CA LEU A 226 -36.57 -28.49 -4.62
C LEU A 226 -37.17 -27.33 -3.84
N ILE A 227 -36.33 -26.67 -3.07
CA ILE A 227 -36.74 -25.59 -2.17
C ILE A 227 -35.79 -24.43 -2.38
N TYR A 228 -36.33 -23.24 -2.67
CA TYR A 228 -35.53 -22.06 -2.95
C TYR A 228 -35.88 -20.93 -2.00
N SER A 229 -34.86 -20.17 -1.62
CA SER A 229 -34.98 -18.92 -0.89
C SER A 229 -33.99 -17.90 -1.42
N GLN A 230 -34.40 -16.64 -1.51
CA GLN A 230 -33.49 -15.57 -1.92
C GLN A 230 -32.66 -15.02 -0.74
N ASP A 231 -33.20 -15.07 0.48
CA ASP A 231 -32.65 -14.41 1.67
C ASP A 231 -32.40 -15.37 2.86
N GLY A 232 -32.74 -16.65 2.68
CA GLY A 232 -32.69 -17.70 3.69
C GLY A 232 -33.83 -17.66 4.71
N GLN A 233 -34.77 -16.72 4.59
CA GLN A 233 -35.91 -16.56 5.51
C GLN A 233 -37.21 -17.10 4.90
N GLU A 234 -37.51 -16.72 3.66
CA GLU A 234 -38.73 -17.16 2.97
C GLU A 234 -38.42 -18.27 1.98
N TRP A 235 -39.07 -19.43 2.16
CA TRP A 235 -38.82 -20.62 1.36
C TRP A 235 -40.03 -21.01 0.51
N GLN A 236 -39.75 -21.37 -0.75
CA GLN A 236 -40.75 -21.87 -1.68
C GLN A 236 -40.34 -23.27 -2.16
N SER A 237 -41.24 -24.24 -2.06
CA SER A 237 -40.99 -25.63 -2.45
C SER A 237 -41.86 -26.09 -3.61
N TRP A 238 -41.31 -26.98 -4.44
CA TRP A 238 -42.07 -27.67 -5.47
C TRP A 238 -41.54 -29.10 -5.71
N LEU A 239 -42.43 -29.98 -6.13
CA LEU A 239 -42.09 -31.37 -6.50
C LEU A 239 -41.50 -31.43 -7.91
N THR A 240 -40.45 -32.22 -8.08
CA THR A 240 -39.79 -32.41 -9.38
C THR A 240 -40.34 -33.60 -10.17
N ALA A 241 -39.97 -33.67 -11.45
CA ALA A 241 -40.32 -34.78 -12.32
C ALA A 241 -39.62 -36.10 -11.96
N ALA A 242 -38.52 -36.07 -11.19
CA ALA A 242 -37.73 -37.26 -10.84
C ALA A 242 -38.51 -38.26 -9.96
N LYS A 243 -39.40 -37.77 -9.09
CA LYS A 243 -40.16 -38.58 -8.11
C LYS A 243 -39.29 -39.55 -7.28
N ALA A 244 -38.01 -39.24 -7.13
CA ALA A 244 -37.03 -40.01 -6.39
C ALA A 244 -36.29 -39.07 -5.43
N PRO A 245 -35.72 -39.59 -4.32
CA PRO A 245 -34.85 -38.81 -3.45
C PRO A 245 -33.72 -38.13 -4.22
N LEU A 246 -33.57 -36.83 -4.03
CA LEU A 246 -32.41 -36.06 -4.49
C LEU A 246 -31.39 -36.05 -3.35
N ARG A 247 -30.09 -36.08 -3.67
CA ARG A 247 -28.99 -36.20 -2.71
C ARG A 247 -28.00 -35.05 -2.74
N ALA A 248 -27.75 -34.48 -3.92
CA ALA A 248 -26.79 -33.39 -4.09
C ALA A 248 -27.25 -32.38 -5.14
N VAL A 249 -26.83 -31.13 -5.02
CA VAL A 249 -27.17 -30.02 -5.91
C VAL A 249 -25.99 -29.08 -6.12
N ALA A 250 -25.81 -28.63 -7.35
CA ALA A 250 -24.79 -27.65 -7.70
C ALA A 250 -25.33 -26.67 -8.74
N ALA A 251 -24.81 -25.44 -8.70
CA ALA A 251 -25.15 -24.40 -9.65
C ALA A 251 -23.89 -23.88 -10.38
N SER A 252 -24.07 -23.47 -11.63
CA SER A 252 -23.05 -22.75 -12.37
C SER A 252 -23.08 -21.26 -12.08
N GLU A 253 -21.98 -20.58 -12.42
CA GLU A 253 -21.89 -19.12 -12.41
C GLU A 253 -22.98 -18.45 -13.27
N GLU A 254 -23.41 -19.12 -14.35
CA GLU A 254 -24.49 -18.66 -15.24
C GLU A 254 -25.91 -19.05 -14.76
N GLY A 255 -26.04 -19.66 -13.58
CA GLY A 255 -27.32 -20.05 -12.99
C GLY A 255 -27.94 -21.35 -13.53
N LEU A 256 -27.17 -22.17 -14.25
CA LEU A 256 -27.54 -23.55 -14.60
C LEU A 256 -27.44 -24.40 -13.33
N VAL A 257 -28.53 -25.04 -12.95
CA VAL A 257 -28.62 -25.91 -11.79
C VAL A 257 -28.64 -27.36 -12.24
N VAL A 258 -27.95 -28.22 -11.50
CA VAL A 258 -28.05 -29.67 -11.58
C VAL A 258 -28.39 -30.22 -10.20
N ALA A 259 -29.33 -31.17 -10.15
CA ALA A 259 -29.60 -31.97 -8.95
C ALA A 259 -29.52 -33.46 -9.30
N VAL A 260 -28.89 -34.25 -8.42
CA VAL A 260 -28.68 -35.69 -8.62
C VAL A 260 -29.21 -36.49 -7.45
N GLY A 261 -29.50 -37.78 -7.63
CA GLY A 261 -30.01 -38.61 -6.53
C GLY A 261 -30.16 -40.10 -6.84
N ASP A 262 -31.12 -40.72 -6.15
CA ASP A 262 -31.32 -42.17 -6.16
C ASP A 262 -31.65 -42.72 -7.55
N GLY A 263 -31.22 -43.95 -7.81
CA GLY A 263 -31.48 -44.65 -9.07
C GLY A 263 -30.83 -44.00 -10.30
N GLY A 264 -29.80 -43.17 -10.11
CA GLY A 264 -29.17 -42.40 -11.18
C GLY A 264 -30.03 -41.22 -11.64
N SER A 265 -30.91 -40.69 -10.80
CA SER A 265 -31.75 -39.54 -11.16
C SER A 265 -30.90 -38.29 -11.38
N ILE A 266 -31.09 -37.61 -12.51
CA ILE A 266 -30.43 -36.33 -12.83
C ILE A 266 -31.49 -35.33 -13.31
N LEU A 267 -31.47 -34.13 -12.74
CA LEU A 267 -32.25 -32.98 -13.16
C LEU A 267 -31.30 -31.85 -13.57
N ALA A 268 -31.59 -31.15 -14.66
CA ALA A 268 -30.85 -29.96 -15.08
C ALA A 268 -31.76 -28.85 -15.63
N GLY A 269 -31.39 -27.59 -15.41
CA GLY A 269 -32.16 -26.43 -15.88
C GLY A 269 -31.88 -25.18 -15.04
N THR A 270 -32.87 -24.32 -14.84
CA THR A 270 -32.73 -23.17 -13.93
C THR A 270 -33.31 -23.50 -12.56
N ALA A 271 -33.00 -22.69 -11.55
CA ALA A 271 -33.52 -22.88 -10.19
C ALA A 271 -35.05 -23.10 -10.16
N GLN A 272 -35.82 -22.46 -11.04
CA GLN A 272 -37.29 -22.61 -11.09
C GLN A 272 -37.78 -23.63 -12.13
N THR A 273 -36.93 -24.05 -13.08
CA THR A 273 -37.34 -24.95 -14.17
C THR A 273 -36.28 -26.02 -14.45
N LEU A 274 -36.43 -27.18 -13.81
CA LEU A 274 -35.54 -28.34 -13.95
C LEU A 274 -36.24 -29.48 -14.69
N ALA A 275 -35.52 -30.11 -15.62
CA ALA A 275 -36.00 -31.24 -16.41
C ALA A 275 -35.09 -32.47 -16.23
N THR A 276 -35.66 -33.66 -16.37
CA THR A 276 -34.92 -34.92 -16.26
C THR A 276 -33.91 -35.07 -17.40
N ALA A 277 -32.67 -35.38 -17.04
CA ALA A 277 -31.59 -35.73 -17.96
C ALA A 277 -31.35 -37.25 -17.99
N LEU A 278 -30.70 -37.74 -19.04
CA LEU A 278 -30.33 -39.15 -19.15
C LEU A 278 -29.05 -39.42 -18.36
N SER A 279 -29.13 -40.36 -17.42
CA SER A 279 -27.96 -40.86 -16.69
C SER A 279 -27.32 -42.06 -17.38
N PRO A 280 -25.98 -42.15 -17.45
CA PRO A 280 -25.26 -43.33 -17.93
C PRO A 280 -25.27 -44.50 -16.94
N THR A 281 -25.76 -44.31 -15.72
CA THR A 281 -25.85 -45.34 -14.67
C THR A 281 -27.22 -45.32 -13.96
N GLN A 282 -27.57 -46.43 -13.33
CA GLN A 282 -28.72 -46.54 -12.42
C GLN A 282 -28.30 -46.57 -10.95
N THR A 283 -26.99 -46.48 -10.66
CA THR A 283 -26.46 -46.37 -9.30
C THR A 283 -26.84 -45.01 -8.69
N ASN A 284 -27.06 -44.97 -7.37
CA ASN A 284 -27.33 -43.72 -6.66
C ASN A 284 -26.17 -42.74 -6.84
N LEU A 285 -26.50 -41.49 -7.16
CA LEU A 285 -25.55 -40.39 -7.24
C LEU A 285 -25.56 -39.67 -5.89
N ILE A 286 -24.39 -39.54 -5.26
CA ILE A 286 -24.26 -39.17 -3.84
C ILE A 286 -23.65 -37.80 -3.59
N ASP A 287 -22.97 -37.24 -4.58
CA ASP A 287 -22.28 -35.95 -4.47
C ASP A 287 -22.16 -35.27 -5.84
N LEU A 288 -22.03 -33.94 -5.87
CA LEU A 288 -22.06 -33.13 -7.08
C LEU A 288 -21.31 -31.80 -6.86
N ALA A 289 -20.38 -31.46 -7.76
CA ALA A 289 -19.71 -30.16 -7.78
C ALA A 289 -19.74 -29.54 -9.17
N TYR A 290 -19.68 -28.21 -9.22
CA TYR A 290 -19.49 -27.44 -10.45
C TYR A 290 -18.19 -26.64 -10.39
N GLY A 291 -17.44 -26.66 -11.49
CA GLY A 291 -16.19 -25.92 -11.62
C GLY A 291 -15.59 -26.03 -13.03
N ASN A 292 -14.79 -25.05 -13.46
CA ASN A 292 -14.17 -25.03 -14.79
C ASN A 292 -15.18 -25.29 -15.95
N GLY A 293 -16.42 -24.80 -15.82
CA GLY A 293 -17.47 -25.05 -16.82
C GLY A 293 -18.04 -26.47 -16.85
N LEU A 294 -17.78 -27.29 -15.81
CA LEU A 294 -18.14 -28.71 -15.74
C LEU A 294 -18.86 -29.04 -14.42
N PHE A 295 -19.91 -29.83 -14.53
CA PHE A 295 -20.49 -30.59 -13.42
C PHE A 295 -19.81 -31.95 -13.33
N LEU A 296 -19.42 -32.35 -12.11
CA LEU A 296 -18.97 -33.69 -11.77
C LEU A 296 -19.87 -34.30 -10.72
N ALA A 297 -20.31 -35.54 -10.92
CA ALA A 297 -21.15 -36.28 -9.98
C ALA A 297 -20.49 -37.60 -9.57
N LEU A 298 -20.62 -37.97 -8.30
CA LEU A 298 -20.14 -39.24 -7.76
C LEU A 298 -21.28 -40.25 -7.62
N ALA A 299 -21.00 -41.52 -7.96
CA ALA A 299 -21.91 -42.63 -7.74
C ALA A 299 -21.42 -43.56 -6.61
N GLU A 300 -22.34 -44.24 -5.90
CA GLU A 300 -22.00 -45.17 -4.81
C GLU A 300 -21.04 -46.31 -5.21
N ASP A 301 -21.02 -46.68 -6.49
CA ASP A 301 -20.12 -47.71 -7.03
C ASP A 301 -18.70 -47.19 -7.33
N GLY A 302 -18.44 -45.91 -7.04
CA GLY A 302 -17.17 -45.23 -7.30
C GLY A 302 -17.04 -44.63 -8.71
N SER A 303 -18.09 -44.69 -9.54
CA SER A 303 -18.09 -44.01 -10.84
C SER A 303 -18.11 -42.50 -10.68
N VAL A 304 -17.34 -41.80 -11.52
CA VAL A 304 -17.39 -40.35 -11.65
C VAL A 304 -18.04 -40.00 -12.98
N LEU A 305 -19.07 -39.18 -12.96
CA LEU A 305 -19.77 -38.71 -14.14
C LEU A 305 -19.48 -37.23 -14.37
N ARG A 306 -19.48 -36.79 -15.63
CA ARG A 306 -19.27 -35.40 -15.98
C ARG A 306 -20.24 -34.87 -17.02
N SER A 307 -20.51 -33.57 -16.96
CA SER A 307 -21.30 -32.84 -17.97
C SER A 307 -20.95 -31.36 -17.99
N SER A 308 -20.81 -30.75 -19.17
CA SER A 308 -20.68 -29.29 -19.29
C SER A 308 -22.01 -28.54 -19.35
N ASN A 309 -23.13 -29.26 -19.48
CA ASN A 309 -24.45 -28.67 -19.72
C ASN A 309 -25.58 -29.29 -18.89
N GLY A 310 -25.24 -30.15 -17.93
CA GLY A 310 -26.18 -30.84 -17.04
C GLY A 310 -27.10 -31.87 -17.72
N THR A 311 -27.13 -31.95 -19.06
CA THR A 311 -28.09 -32.78 -19.81
C THR A 311 -27.47 -34.00 -20.47
N PHE A 312 -26.21 -33.88 -20.90
CA PHE A 312 -25.44 -34.98 -21.49
C PHE A 312 -24.31 -35.39 -20.55
N TRP A 313 -24.41 -36.59 -20.00
CA TRP A 313 -23.47 -37.12 -19.03
C TRP A 313 -22.60 -38.23 -19.62
N ARG A 314 -21.34 -38.25 -19.19
CA ARG A 314 -20.37 -39.29 -19.56
C ARG A 314 -19.64 -39.77 -18.31
N THR A 315 -19.36 -41.06 -18.24
CA THR A 315 -18.46 -41.61 -17.23
C THR A 315 -17.03 -41.17 -17.53
N VAL A 316 -16.28 -40.84 -16.49
CA VAL A 316 -14.83 -40.58 -16.54
C VAL A 316 -14.10 -41.91 -16.44
N ASP A 317 -13.16 -42.16 -17.35
CA ASP A 317 -12.41 -43.42 -17.38
C ASP A 317 -11.42 -43.49 -16.19
N SER A 318 -11.70 -44.40 -15.26
CA SER A 318 -10.91 -44.81 -14.08
C SER A 318 -10.04 -43.73 -13.41
N PRO A 319 -10.59 -42.95 -12.47
CA PRO A 319 -9.86 -41.86 -11.79
C PRO A 319 -8.75 -42.30 -10.80
N ALA A 320 -8.59 -43.60 -10.55
CA ALA A 320 -7.50 -44.17 -9.75
C ALA A 320 -7.31 -45.68 -10.04
N THR A 321 -6.24 -46.28 -9.51
CA THR A 321 -6.05 -47.75 -9.51
C THR A 321 -6.76 -48.40 -8.30
N GLY A 322 -7.80 -49.20 -8.54
CA GLY A 322 -8.54 -49.95 -7.49
C GLY A 322 -10.04 -49.65 -7.46
N SER A 323 -10.73 -50.04 -6.38
CA SER A 323 -12.15 -49.68 -6.11
C SER A 323 -12.19 -48.62 -5.00
N PRO A 324 -11.98 -47.33 -5.32
CA PRO A 324 -11.76 -46.26 -4.34
C PRO A 324 -12.99 -45.91 -3.48
N PHE A 325 -14.21 -46.24 -3.94
CA PHE A 325 -15.49 -45.84 -3.34
C PHE A 325 -15.45 -44.38 -2.87
N TRP A 326 -15.41 -43.45 -3.83
CA TRP A 326 -15.37 -42.00 -3.56
C TRP A 326 -16.56 -41.58 -2.69
N ARG A 327 -16.30 -40.70 -1.72
CA ARG A 327 -17.24 -40.23 -0.71
C ARG A 327 -17.49 -38.74 -0.77
N ALA A 328 -16.47 -37.96 -1.16
CA ALA A 328 -16.51 -36.52 -1.19
C ALA A 328 -15.84 -35.98 -2.46
N LEU A 329 -16.41 -34.90 -2.98
CA LEU A 329 -15.99 -34.17 -4.16
C LEU A 329 -15.98 -32.67 -3.83
N ALA A 330 -14.86 -32.00 -4.09
CA ALA A 330 -14.76 -30.55 -3.96
C ALA A 330 -14.18 -29.92 -5.22
N PHE A 331 -14.46 -28.63 -5.41
CA PHE A 331 -13.84 -27.79 -6.43
C PHE A 331 -13.49 -26.43 -5.84
N ALA A 332 -12.25 -25.98 -6.07
CA ALA A 332 -11.84 -24.59 -5.85
C ALA A 332 -10.61 -24.27 -6.72
N ASP A 333 -10.46 -22.99 -7.08
CA ASP A 333 -9.26 -22.46 -7.75
C ASP A 333 -8.79 -23.31 -8.95
N GLY A 334 -9.75 -23.75 -9.77
CA GLY A 334 -9.50 -24.52 -10.99
C GLY A 334 -9.17 -26.00 -10.78
N VAL A 335 -9.26 -26.54 -9.56
CA VAL A 335 -8.95 -27.94 -9.25
C VAL A 335 -10.15 -28.66 -8.66
N PHE A 336 -10.43 -29.87 -9.15
CA PHE A 336 -11.32 -30.84 -8.51
C PHE A 336 -10.52 -31.79 -7.62
N ALA A 337 -11.08 -32.14 -6.46
CA ALA A 337 -10.51 -33.12 -5.55
C ALA A 337 -11.55 -34.20 -5.17
N LEU A 338 -11.11 -35.45 -5.09
CA LEU A 338 -11.88 -36.61 -4.68
C LEU A 338 -11.28 -37.23 -3.42
N GLY A 339 -12.12 -37.71 -2.50
CA GLY A 339 -11.71 -38.46 -1.30
C GLY A 339 -12.52 -39.74 -1.11
N GLY A 340 -11.89 -40.83 -0.68
CA GLY A 340 -12.51 -42.17 -0.67
C GLY A 340 -12.23 -43.04 0.56
N GLU A 341 -12.82 -44.26 0.57
CA GLU A 341 -12.87 -45.20 1.72
C GLU A 341 -11.51 -45.71 2.23
N ASN A 342 -10.49 -45.74 1.38
CA ASN A 342 -9.15 -46.22 1.76
C ASN A 342 -8.16 -45.05 2.00
N GLY A 343 -8.68 -43.86 2.29
CA GLY A 343 -7.89 -42.63 2.36
C GLY A 343 -7.29 -42.24 1.02
N GLN A 344 -7.86 -42.72 -0.09
CA GLN A 344 -7.43 -42.34 -1.43
C GLN A 344 -7.90 -40.92 -1.72
N ILE A 345 -6.99 -40.12 -2.27
CA ILE A 345 -7.26 -38.75 -2.69
C ILE A 345 -6.78 -38.61 -4.13
N ALA A 346 -7.54 -37.93 -4.98
CA ALA A 346 -7.15 -37.66 -6.37
C ALA A 346 -7.54 -36.25 -6.81
N PHE A 347 -6.73 -35.65 -7.67
CA PHE A 347 -6.90 -34.27 -8.14
C PHE A 347 -7.02 -34.21 -9.65
N SER A 348 -7.79 -33.25 -10.16
CA SER A 348 -7.95 -33.02 -11.60
C SER A 348 -8.19 -31.55 -11.92
N GLU A 349 -7.40 -30.97 -12.82
CA GLU A 349 -7.62 -29.60 -13.32
C GLU A 349 -8.68 -29.56 -14.44
N ASP A 350 -8.87 -30.68 -15.15
CA ASP A 350 -9.69 -30.76 -16.36
C ASP A 350 -11.00 -31.57 -16.19
N GLY A 351 -11.22 -32.14 -15.01
CA GLY A 351 -12.35 -33.04 -14.71
C GLY A 351 -12.36 -34.31 -15.57
N LEU A 352 -11.20 -34.65 -16.14
CA LEU A 352 -11.04 -35.66 -17.19
C LEU A 352 -10.01 -36.71 -16.80
N GLN A 353 -8.88 -36.26 -16.28
CA GLN A 353 -7.79 -37.09 -15.81
C GLN A 353 -7.56 -36.77 -14.34
N PHE A 354 -7.75 -37.78 -13.50
CA PHE A 354 -7.52 -37.69 -12.06
C PHE A 354 -6.18 -38.32 -11.72
N ASN A 355 -5.32 -37.53 -11.09
CA ASN A 355 -4.02 -37.97 -10.62
C ASN A 355 -4.13 -38.28 -9.12
N PRO A 356 -3.85 -39.51 -8.68
CA PRO A 356 -3.79 -39.83 -7.25
C PRO A 356 -2.78 -38.95 -6.51
N ALA A 357 -3.13 -38.55 -5.29
CA ALA A 357 -2.22 -37.91 -4.37
C ALA A 357 -0.97 -38.80 -4.16
N LYS A 358 0.21 -38.18 -4.08
CA LYS A 358 1.48 -38.94 -3.98
C LYS A 358 1.59 -39.67 -2.66
N THR A 359 1.12 -39.02 -1.60
CA THR A 359 0.88 -39.60 -0.29
C THR A 359 -0.56 -39.29 0.10
N SER A 360 -1.13 -40.03 1.05
CA SER A 360 -2.47 -39.74 1.54
C SER A 360 -2.63 -40.17 3.00
N PRO A 361 -3.59 -39.59 3.75
CA PRO A 361 -3.94 -40.07 5.07
C PRO A 361 -4.33 -41.54 5.00
N ALA A 362 -3.88 -42.35 5.96
CA ALA A 362 -4.22 -43.78 6.04
C ALA A 362 -5.62 -44.01 6.65
N VAL A 363 -6.55 -43.09 6.44
CA VAL A 363 -7.89 -43.04 7.04
C VAL A 363 -8.92 -42.68 5.98
N ALA A 364 -10.08 -43.34 6.01
CA ALA A 364 -11.19 -43.08 5.11
C ALA A 364 -11.66 -41.62 5.21
N THR A 365 -11.88 -40.97 4.06
CA THR A 365 -12.47 -39.63 4.00
C THR A 365 -13.96 -39.69 4.36
N ILE A 366 -14.37 -38.84 5.30
CA ILE A 366 -15.78 -38.47 5.50
C ILE A 366 -16.13 -37.35 4.54
N ASP A 367 -15.34 -36.28 4.56
CA ASP A 367 -15.57 -35.06 3.79
C ASP A 367 -14.24 -34.37 3.43
N LEU A 368 -14.24 -33.50 2.43
CA LEU A 368 -13.05 -32.72 2.06
C LEU A 368 -13.42 -31.37 1.46
N HIS A 369 -12.59 -30.37 1.72
CA HIS A 369 -12.70 -29.04 1.12
C HIS A 369 -11.37 -28.56 0.56
N LEU A 370 -11.44 -27.79 -0.52
CA LEU A 370 -10.30 -27.08 -1.09
C LEU A 370 -10.36 -25.62 -0.65
N LEU A 371 -9.28 -25.14 -0.04
CA LEU A 371 -9.10 -23.72 0.31
C LEU A 371 -8.42 -22.95 -0.83
N SER A 372 -7.60 -23.65 -1.62
CA SER A 372 -6.95 -23.15 -2.84
C SER A 372 -6.56 -24.35 -3.72
N ARG A 373 -5.96 -24.09 -4.88
CA ARG A 373 -5.45 -25.17 -5.74
C ARG A 373 -4.40 -26.07 -5.09
N THR A 374 -3.72 -25.60 -4.04
CA THR A 374 -2.71 -26.39 -3.32
C THR A 374 -3.11 -26.74 -1.89
N GLN A 375 -4.15 -26.12 -1.34
CA GLN A 375 -4.56 -26.31 0.04
C GLN A 375 -5.85 -27.12 0.16
N VAL A 376 -5.76 -28.22 0.88
CA VAL A 376 -6.83 -29.20 1.04
C VAL A 376 -7.01 -29.52 2.51
N ILE A 377 -8.25 -29.60 2.98
CA ILE A 377 -8.61 -30.11 4.31
C ILE A 377 -9.49 -31.34 4.11
N VAL A 378 -9.15 -32.41 4.83
CA VAL A 378 -9.85 -33.69 4.80
C VAL A 378 -10.28 -34.03 6.22
N LEU A 379 -11.57 -34.31 6.38
CA LEU A 379 -12.12 -34.89 7.60
C LEU A 379 -12.02 -36.41 7.51
N GLY A 380 -11.21 -37.01 8.38
CA GLY A 380 -11.02 -38.46 8.47
C GLY A 380 -12.06 -39.14 9.35
N ARG A 381 -12.30 -40.45 9.12
CA ARG A 381 -13.16 -41.29 9.98
C ARG A 381 -12.67 -41.48 11.41
N ASP A 382 -11.45 -41.09 11.70
CA ASP A 382 -10.88 -40.97 13.04
C ASP A 382 -11.29 -39.66 13.74
N ASN A 383 -12.17 -38.86 13.13
CA ASN A 383 -12.66 -37.57 13.61
C ASN A 383 -11.55 -36.51 13.73
N ARG A 384 -10.53 -36.59 12.87
CA ARG A 384 -9.42 -35.63 12.81
C ARG A 384 -9.34 -34.95 11.44
N PHE A 385 -8.71 -33.79 11.43
CA PHE A 385 -8.44 -33.04 10.21
C PHE A 385 -7.04 -33.37 9.70
N HIS A 386 -6.97 -33.75 8.44
CA HIS A 386 -5.72 -33.85 7.70
C HIS A 386 -5.65 -32.73 6.68
N TYR A 387 -4.49 -32.13 6.52
CA TYR A 387 -4.32 -31.04 5.58
C TYR A 387 -3.09 -31.25 4.70
N SER A 388 -3.16 -30.70 3.50
CA SER A 388 -2.05 -30.59 2.56
C SER A 388 -1.97 -29.16 2.06
N SER A 389 -0.75 -28.63 1.92
CA SER A 389 -0.49 -27.28 1.42
C SER A 389 0.19 -27.25 0.04
N ASP A 390 0.48 -28.43 -0.52
CA ASP A 390 1.27 -28.64 -1.72
C ASP A 390 0.54 -29.48 -2.79
N GLY A 391 -0.80 -29.50 -2.76
CA GLY A 391 -1.62 -30.23 -3.72
C GLY A 391 -1.58 -31.75 -3.51
N GLY A 392 -1.49 -32.20 -2.25
CA GLY A 392 -1.50 -33.61 -1.88
C GLY A 392 -0.17 -34.34 -2.09
N GLN A 393 0.96 -33.61 -2.15
CA GLN A 393 2.28 -34.25 -2.16
C GLN A 393 2.65 -34.71 -0.75
N THR A 394 2.38 -33.88 0.25
CA THR A 394 2.55 -34.18 1.67
C THR A 394 1.28 -33.86 2.47
N TRP A 395 1.12 -34.58 3.59
CA TRP A 395 -0.02 -34.43 4.50
C TRP A 395 0.47 -34.30 5.93
N SER A 396 -0.27 -33.54 6.72
CA SER A 396 -0.11 -33.44 8.16
C SER A 396 -1.46 -33.58 8.85
N GLU A 397 -1.44 -33.96 10.12
CA GLU A 397 -2.61 -34.20 10.94
C GLU A 397 -2.72 -33.07 11.98
N SER A 398 -3.93 -32.58 12.21
CA SER A 398 -4.22 -31.64 13.29
C SER A 398 -4.48 -32.40 14.59
N ASP A 399 -3.86 -31.95 15.68
CA ASP A 399 -4.11 -32.46 17.04
C ASP A 399 -5.39 -31.86 17.68
N ILE A 400 -6.13 -31.03 16.95
CA ILE A 400 -7.31 -30.34 17.49
C ILE A 400 -8.48 -31.32 17.60
N ASP A 401 -8.99 -31.46 18.82
CA ASP A 401 -10.25 -32.12 19.10
C ASP A 401 -11.41 -31.17 18.73
N PRO A 402 -12.28 -31.55 17.78
CA PRO A 402 -13.45 -30.75 17.43
C PRO A 402 -14.48 -30.64 18.58
N GLY A 403 -14.38 -31.50 19.59
CA GLY A 403 -15.37 -31.59 20.67
C GLY A 403 -16.72 -32.15 20.23
N LEU A 404 -16.82 -32.63 18.98
CA LEU A 404 -18.00 -33.24 18.36
C LEU A 404 -17.57 -34.33 17.36
N ASP A 405 -18.41 -35.35 17.14
CA ASP A 405 -18.19 -36.44 16.16
C ASP A 405 -18.55 -35.96 14.75
N SER A 406 -17.63 -35.21 14.13
CA SER A 406 -17.80 -34.51 12.87
C SER A 406 -18.18 -35.45 11.73
N ARG A 407 -19.26 -35.12 11.02
CA ARG A 407 -19.82 -35.87 9.88
C ARG A 407 -19.89 -35.09 8.59
N ARG A 408 -19.83 -33.76 8.68
CA ARG A 408 -19.87 -32.82 7.57
C ARG A 408 -18.87 -31.72 7.80
N LEU A 409 -18.25 -31.26 6.72
CA LEU A 409 -17.31 -30.16 6.72
C LEU A 409 -17.77 -29.13 5.69
N ASP A 410 -17.61 -27.85 5.98
CA ASP A 410 -17.69 -26.79 4.97
C ASP A 410 -16.89 -25.56 5.40
N VAL A 411 -16.76 -24.58 4.52
CA VAL A 411 -16.11 -23.30 4.76
C VAL A 411 -17.16 -22.19 4.81
N LEU A 412 -17.11 -21.38 5.85
CA LEU A 412 -17.90 -20.14 5.98
C LEU A 412 -17.00 -18.94 5.70
N GLY A 413 -17.41 -18.07 4.78
CA GLY A 413 -16.59 -16.97 4.30
C GLY A 413 -15.22 -17.43 3.79
N THR A 414 -14.16 -16.70 4.17
CA THR A 414 -12.79 -16.98 3.70
C THR A 414 -11.88 -17.62 4.74
N ARG A 415 -12.30 -17.68 6.03
CA ARG A 415 -11.40 -18.03 7.14
C ARG A 415 -12.06 -18.82 8.27
N GLN A 416 -13.21 -19.44 8.04
CA GLN A 416 -13.85 -20.28 9.04
C GLN A 416 -14.20 -21.63 8.45
N ILE A 417 -14.01 -22.67 9.25
CA ILE A 417 -14.48 -24.01 8.97
C ILE A 417 -15.68 -24.26 9.86
N VAL A 418 -16.73 -24.85 9.29
CA VAL A 418 -17.88 -25.35 10.03
C VAL A 418 -17.95 -26.86 9.94
N SER A 419 -18.31 -27.50 11.05
CA SER A 419 -18.56 -28.93 11.12
C SER A 419 -19.82 -29.22 11.92
N ALA A 420 -20.48 -30.33 11.61
CA ALA A 420 -21.59 -30.83 12.41
C ALA A 420 -21.52 -32.34 12.65
N ASP A 421 -22.09 -32.77 13.77
CA ASP A 421 -22.23 -34.18 14.12
C ASP A 421 -23.61 -34.77 13.76
N ALA A 422 -23.74 -36.09 13.90
CA ALA A 422 -24.99 -36.80 13.67
C ALA A 422 -26.12 -36.43 14.67
N SER A 423 -25.78 -35.73 15.76
CA SER A 423 -26.74 -35.21 16.73
C SER A 423 -27.19 -33.79 16.39
N GLY A 424 -26.70 -33.19 15.30
CA GLY A 424 -27.04 -31.84 14.87
C GLY A 424 -26.33 -30.74 15.66
N GLN A 425 -25.31 -31.07 16.46
CA GLN A 425 -24.43 -30.08 17.08
C GLN A 425 -23.51 -29.49 16.01
N ILE A 426 -23.31 -28.17 16.04
CA ILE A 426 -22.45 -27.44 15.10
C ILE A 426 -21.26 -26.88 15.86
N GLY A 427 -20.07 -26.99 15.27
CA GLY A 427 -18.87 -26.31 15.73
C GLY A 427 -18.27 -25.47 14.60
N ILE A 428 -17.74 -24.29 14.96
CA ILE A 428 -17.05 -23.39 14.04
C ILE A 428 -15.62 -23.17 14.55
N ALA A 429 -14.64 -23.26 13.66
CA ALA A 429 -13.24 -23.00 13.96
C ALA A 429 -12.66 -21.96 12.99
N PRO A 430 -11.84 -21.01 13.47
CA PRO A 430 -11.10 -20.13 12.57
C PRO A 430 -10.00 -20.91 11.84
N LEU A 431 -9.64 -20.46 10.64
CA LEU A 431 -8.38 -20.81 10.00
C LEU A 431 -7.27 -19.93 10.60
N VAL A 432 -6.29 -20.58 11.22
CA VAL A 432 -5.17 -19.94 11.93
C VAL A 432 -3.85 -20.16 11.19
N ILE A 433 -2.84 -19.39 11.58
CA ILE A 433 -1.47 -19.55 11.11
C ILE A 433 -0.64 -20.02 12.30
N GLU A 434 0.13 -21.09 12.11
CA GLU A 434 1.10 -21.58 13.09
C GLU A 434 2.51 -21.15 12.70
N ILE A 435 3.23 -20.58 13.65
CA ILE A 435 4.59 -20.07 13.46
C ILE A 435 5.48 -20.67 14.53
N THR A 436 6.38 -21.54 14.11
CA THR A 436 7.38 -22.13 15.00
C THR A 436 8.63 -21.25 15.02
N LEU A 437 9.04 -20.85 16.21
CA LEU A 437 10.28 -20.14 16.45
C LEU A 437 11.47 -21.12 16.49
N SER A 438 12.63 -20.67 16.01
CA SER A 438 13.87 -21.45 16.01
C SER A 438 14.39 -21.75 17.42
N GLN A 439 13.95 -20.98 18.42
CA GLN A 439 14.26 -21.19 19.82
C GLN A 439 13.03 -20.90 20.69
N PRO A 440 12.72 -21.76 21.67
CA PRO A 440 11.60 -21.52 22.57
C PRO A 440 11.79 -20.24 23.39
N MET A 441 10.68 -19.61 23.72
CA MET A 441 10.51 -18.54 24.71
C MET A 441 10.66 -19.08 26.12
N VAL A 442 10.74 -18.18 27.10
CA VAL A 442 10.70 -18.58 28.51
C VAL A 442 9.29 -19.05 28.84
N ALA A 443 9.15 -20.16 29.55
CA ALA A 443 7.84 -20.69 29.96
C ALA A 443 7.01 -19.61 30.68
N GLY A 444 5.76 -19.43 30.26
CA GLY A 444 4.84 -18.42 30.79
C GLY A 444 5.15 -16.97 30.41
N SER A 445 6.04 -16.72 29.44
CA SER A 445 6.35 -15.36 28.96
C SER A 445 5.55 -14.90 27.73
N PHE A 446 4.69 -15.78 27.20
CA PHE A 446 3.75 -15.46 26.11
C PHE A 446 2.33 -15.36 26.67
N ALA A 447 1.50 -14.52 26.05
CA ALA A 447 0.07 -14.40 26.31
C ALA A 447 -0.71 -14.12 25.02
N ALA A 448 -1.99 -14.52 25.00
CA ALA A 448 -2.91 -14.08 23.96
C ALA A 448 -3.00 -12.54 23.96
N GLY A 449 -2.92 -11.93 22.78
CA GLY A 449 -2.84 -10.48 22.60
C GLY A 449 -1.41 -9.92 22.47
N ASP A 450 -0.38 -10.74 22.70
CA ASP A 450 1.01 -10.38 22.41
C ASP A 450 1.20 -10.13 20.89
N LEU A 451 2.19 -9.31 20.55
CA LEU A 451 2.50 -8.93 19.17
C LEU A 451 3.68 -9.73 18.65
N LEU A 452 3.53 -10.30 17.46
CA LEU A 452 4.59 -10.97 16.71
C LEU A 452 4.94 -10.13 15.47
N PHE A 453 6.12 -9.53 15.47
CA PHE A 453 6.68 -8.83 14.34
C PHE A 453 7.51 -9.80 13.52
N LEU A 454 7.20 -9.93 12.24
CA LEU A 454 7.95 -10.73 11.27
C LEU A 454 8.62 -9.81 10.25
N GLU A 455 9.83 -10.16 9.84
CA GLU A 455 10.51 -9.55 8.70
C GLU A 455 11.25 -10.61 7.88
N LEU A 456 10.92 -10.69 6.60
CA LEU A 456 11.57 -11.54 5.61
C LEU A 456 12.14 -10.66 4.49
N SER A 457 13.45 -10.68 4.32
CA SER A 457 14.11 -10.12 3.14
C SER A 457 14.33 -11.23 2.11
N SER A 458 13.70 -11.12 0.93
CA SER A 458 13.79 -12.11 -0.14
C SER A 458 14.57 -11.60 -1.34
N GLN A 459 15.46 -12.45 -1.85
CA GLN A 459 16.20 -12.26 -3.11
C GLN A 459 15.49 -12.93 -4.30
N GLU A 460 14.56 -13.86 -4.04
CA GLU A 460 13.98 -14.75 -5.05
C GLU A 460 12.72 -14.17 -5.72
N ILE A 461 12.12 -13.16 -5.12
CA ILE A 461 10.91 -12.55 -5.69
C ILE A 461 11.34 -11.67 -6.86
N ARG A 462 10.89 -12.06 -8.05
CA ARG A 462 10.93 -11.20 -9.23
C ARG A 462 10.08 -9.97 -8.97
N THR A 463 10.71 -8.89 -8.56
CA THR A 463 10.21 -7.54 -8.80
C THR A 463 10.08 -7.35 -10.33
N PRO A 464 9.29 -6.40 -10.85
CA PRO A 464 9.13 -6.14 -12.27
C PRO A 464 10.49 -6.00 -12.90
N ASP A 465 10.61 -6.55 -14.11
CA ASP A 465 11.84 -6.61 -14.91
C ASP A 465 12.31 -5.18 -15.28
N SER A 466 12.82 -4.42 -14.30
CA SER A 466 13.53 -3.16 -14.54
C SER A 466 14.80 -3.41 -15.34
N TRP A 467 15.33 -4.64 -15.26
CA TRP A 467 16.49 -5.08 -15.99
C TRP A 467 16.19 -6.36 -16.77
N ASP A 468 16.31 -6.29 -18.08
CA ASP A 468 16.34 -7.44 -18.97
C ASP A 468 17.75 -8.06 -18.98
N VAL A 469 17.81 -9.38 -18.94
CA VAL A 469 19.08 -10.13 -18.96
C VAL A 469 19.14 -11.03 -20.19
N PHE A 470 20.24 -10.96 -20.93
CA PHE A 470 20.47 -11.74 -22.15
C PHE A 470 21.73 -12.59 -22.02
N GLY A 471 21.66 -13.85 -22.48
CA GLY A 471 22.82 -14.75 -22.61
C GLY A 471 23.39 -15.33 -21.31
N ALA A 472 22.89 -14.92 -20.14
CA ALA A 472 23.35 -15.44 -18.85
C ALA A 472 22.83 -16.86 -18.57
N GLN A 473 23.69 -17.70 -17.99
CA GLN A 473 23.29 -18.97 -17.37
C GLN A 473 22.64 -18.74 -16.00
N ILE A 474 23.19 -17.80 -15.22
CA ILE A 474 22.67 -17.39 -13.91
C ILE A 474 22.55 -15.87 -13.92
N SER A 475 21.42 -15.38 -13.41
CA SER A 475 21.15 -13.97 -13.17
C SER A 475 20.34 -13.85 -11.89
N GLU A 476 20.97 -13.41 -10.82
CA GLU A 476 20.33 -13.34 -9.51
C GLU A 476 20.80 -12.14 -8.69
N ARG A 477 19.91 -11.66 -7.81
CA ARG A 477 20.31 -10.78 -6.71
C ARG A 477 20.97 -11.64 -5.65
N THR A 478 22.11 -11.23 -5.13
CA THR A 478 22.85 -11.99 -4.12
C THR A 478 23.27 -11.13 -2.92
N LEU A 479 23.09 -11.65 -1.71
CA LEU A 479 23.64 -11.08 -0.46
C LEU A 479 25.10 -11.50 -0.20
N LEU A 480 25.64 -12.45 -0.97
CA LEU A 480 26.92 -13.08 -0.67
C LEU A 480 28.13 -12.19 -0.99
N SER A 481 27.94 -11.14 -1.79
CA SER A 481 29.02 -10.24 -2.19
C SER A 481 28.48 -8.85 -2.49
N VAL A 482 28.79 -7.89 -1.62
CA VAL A 482 28.40 -6.49 -1.78
C VAL A 482 29.59 -5.57 -1.46
N PRO A 483 29.71 -4.38 -2.09
CA PRO A 483 30.73 -3.39 -1.73
C PRO A 483 30.54 -2.83 -0.32
N ASP A 484 31.61 -2.40 0.36
CA ASP A 484 31.56 -1.85 1.73
C ASP A 484 30.69 -0.59 1.88
N GLU A 485 30.46 0.17 0.80
CA GLU A 485 29.65 1.39 0.77
C GLU A 485 28.30 1.21 0.04
N SER A 486 27.81 -0.02 -0.07
CA SER A 486 26.55 -0.37 -0.73
C SER A 486 25.41 -0.69 0.24
N GLY A 487 24.28 -1.21 -0.27
CA GLY A 487 23.22 -1.75 0.58
C GLY A 487 23.36 -3.25 0.78
N GLN A 488 22.26 -3.98 0.67
CA GLN A 488 22.19 -5.36 1.16
C GLN A 488 22.51 -6.39 0.08
N ALA A 489 22.28 -6.09 -1.20
CA ALA A 489 22.44 -7.05 -2.29
C ALA A 489 23.22 -6.45 -3.48
N SER A 490 23.69 -7.32 -4.38
CA SER A 490 24.22 -6.95 -5.68
C SER A 490 23.66 -7.86 -6.78
N MET A 491 23.83 -7.49 -8.04
CA MET A 491 23.45 -8.33 -9.17
C MET A 491 24.64 -9.20 -9.61
N HIS A 492 24.42 -10.52 -9.72
CA HIS A 492 25.39 -11.52 -10.16
C HIS A 492 24.97 -12.14 -11.49
N LEU A 493 25.88 -12.07 -12.48
CA LEU A 493 25.69 -12.59 -13.82
C LEU A 493 26.76 -13.63 -14.13
N VAL A 494 26.36 -14.81 -14.59
CA VAL A 494 27.27 -15.91 -14.95
C VAL A 494 27.07 -16.29 -16.41
N ALA A 495 28.15 -16.28 -17.19
CA ALA A 495 28.16 -16.86 -18.53
C ALA A 495 28.35 -18.38 -18.46
N PRO A 496 27.75 -19.16 -19.38
CA PRO A 496 28.02 -20.59 -19.47
C PRO A 496 29.51 -20.89 -19.61
N ALA A 497 30.00 -21.95 -18.95
CA ALA A 497 31.39 -22.40 -19.12
C ALA A 497 31.73 -22.80 -20.57
N THR A 498 30.71 -23.07 -21.39
CA THR A 498 30.83 -23.37 -22.83
C THR A 498 30.77 -22.13 -23.72
N ALA A 499 30.61 -20.93 -23.16
CA ALA A 499 30.52 -19.70 -23.92
C ALA A 499 31.79 -19.46 -24.74
N THR A 500 31.60 -19.04 -25.98
CA THR A 500 32.64 -18.61 -26.89
C THR A 500 32.85 -17.10 -26.78
N PRO A 501 33.97 -16.54 -27.28
CA PRO A 501 34.19 -15.10 -27.27
C PRO A 501 33.12 -14.28 -28.03
N ASP A 502 32.31 -14.92 -28.86
CA ASP A 502 31.21 -14.29 -29.60
C ASP A 502 29.88 -14.30 -28.79
N ASP A 503 29.79 -15.09 -27.73
CA ASP A 503 28.64 -15.13 -26.84
C ASP A 503 28.75 -13.99 -25.82
N SER A 504 27.68 -13.21 -25.66
CA SER A 504 27.62 -12.07 -24.74
C SER A 504 26.59 -12.28 -23.64
N VAL A 505 26.96 -11.89 -22.42
CA VAL A 505 26.04 -11.70 -21.30
C VAL A 505 25.78 -10.21 -21.15
N ILE A 506 24.50 -9.81 -21.17
CA ILE A 506 24.08 -8.41 -21.18
C ILE A 506 22.98 -8.19 -20.16
N LEU A 507 23.18 -7.23 -19.28
CA LEU A 507 22.15 -6.63 -18.44
C LEU A 507 21.71 -5.31 -19.08
N SER A 508 20.41 -5.10 -19.24
CA SER A 508 19.86 -4.01 -20.05
C SER A 508 18.59 -3.42 -19.44
N GLN A 509 18.48 -2.10 -19.37
CA GLN A 509 17.25 -1.42 -18.91
C GLN A 509 16.72 -0.48 -19.98
N ALA A 510 15.41 -0.51 -20.21
CA ALA A 510 14.72 0.49 -21.04
C ALA A 510 14.59 1.80 -20.27
N VAL A 511 14.86 2.92 -20.93
CA VAL A 511 14.87 4.25 -20.31
C VAL A 511 13.93 5.18 -21.04
N ASN A 512 13.14 5.95 -20.28
CA ASN A 512 12.25 6.96 -20.83
C ASN A 512 13.07 8.08 -21.51
N PRO A 513 12.91 8.31 -22.84
CA PRO A 513 13.61 9.38 -23.54
C PRO A 513 13.36 10.78 -22.94
N ASP A 514 12.19 11.03 -22.35
CA ASP A 514 11.87 12.34 -21.76
C ASP A 514 12.72 12.65 -20.53
N ALA A 515 13.11 11.63 -19.74
CA ALA A 515 14.03 11.79 -18.62
C ALA A 515 15.40 12.33 -19.06
N LEU A 516 15.77 12.12 -20.33
CA LEU A 516 17.02 12.59 -20.93
C LEU A 516 16.92 14.03 -21.48
N THR A 517 15.76 14.69 -21.34
CA THR A 517 15.49 16.02 -21.91
C THR A 517 15.24 17.13 -20.88
N ARG A 518 15.20 16.80 -19.57
CA ARG A 518 14.91 17.76 -18.49
C ARG A 518 15.89 18.95 -18.44
N HIS A 519 17.10 18.79 -18.98
CA HIS A 519 18.13 19.84 -18.97
C HIS A 519 18.38 20.40 -20.38
N GLN A 520 18.54 21.72 -20.48
CA GLN A 520 18.69 22.41 -21.76
C GLN A 520 20.15 22.36 -22.26
N GLY A 521 20.56 21.29 -22.96
CA GLY A 521 21.90 21.24 -23.59
C GLY A 521 22.25 19.96 -24.35
N SER A 522 23.42 19.94 -25.01
CA SER A 522 24.12 18.68 -25.29
C SER A 522 24.73 18.22 -23.98
N ASP A 523 24.04 17.33 -23.28
CA ASP A 523 24.39 17.05 -21.90
C ASP A 523 25.52 16.02 -21.80
N ILE A 524 26.46 16.33 -20.91
CA ILE A 524 27.53 15.42 -20.50
C ILE A 524 26.92 14.52 -19.43
N TYR A 525 26.98 13.20 -19.65
CA TYR A 525 26.52 12.23 -18.68
C TYR A 525 27.69 11.42 -18.13
N THR A 526 27.62 11.11 -16.84
CA THR A 526 28.53 10.18 -16.17
C THR A 526 27.75 8.92 -15.82
N ILE A 527 28.37 7.78 -16.07
CA ILE A 527 27.98 6.50 -15.48
C ILE A 527 28.99 6.19 -14.38
N GLU A 528 28.48 5.82 -13.21
CA GLU A 528 29.28 5.25 -12.12
C GLU A 528 28.68 3.92 -11.70
N LEU A 529 29.51 2.92 -11.40
CA LEU A 529 29.04 1.62 -10.96
C LEU A 529 30.16 0.89 -10.22
N TRP A 530 29.77 0.08 -9.25
CA TRP A 530 30.68 -0.86 -8.61
C TRP A 530 30.67 -2.16 -9.40
N MET A 531 31.86 -2.72 -9.63
CA MET A 531 32.00 -4.02 -10.28
C MET A 531 33.13 -4.83 -9.69
N ARG A 532 32.99 -6.14 -9.80
CA ARG A 532 34.10 -7.11 -9.77
C ARG A 532 33.80 -8.24 -10.75
N GLN A 533 34.82 -8.94 -11.20
CA GLN A 533 34.65 -10.07 -12.10
C GLN A 533 35.56 -11.25 -11.75
N GLU A 534 35.15 -12.42 -12.18
CA GLU A 534 35.97 -13.61 -12.17
C GLU A 534 35.96 -14.29 -13.53
N GLN A 535 37.14 -14.68 -14.02
CA GLN A 535 37.32 -15.49 -15.22
C GLN A 535 36.80 -14.89 -16.54
N ILE A 536 36.41 -13.60 -16.57
CA ILE A 536 36.08 -12.91 -17.82
C ILE A 536 37.35 -12.75 -18.65
N GLN A 537 37.30 -13.19 -19.91
CA GLN A 537 38.41 -13.07 -20.84
C GLN A 537 38.82 -11.59 -21.00
N ASP A 538 40.12 -11.32 -20.92
CA ASP A 538 40.72 -9.98 -20.97
C ASP A 538 40.26 -8.99 -19.86
N ALA A 539 39.44 -9.45 -18.91
CA ALA A 539 38.89 -8.65 -17.82
C ALA A 539 38.19 -7.37 -18.33
N SER A 540 37.48 -7.49 -19.46
CA SER A 540 36.84 -6.37 -20.15
C SER A 540 35.33 -6.42 -20.00
N VAL A 541 34.74 -5.33 -19.50
CA VAL A 541 33.29 -5.12 -19.40
C VAL A 541 32.90 -3.92 -20.23
N ARG A 542 31.89 -4.06 -21.07
CA ARG A 542 31.36 -3.00 -21.93
C ARG A 542 30.15 -2.34 -21.28
N ILE A 543 30.09 -1.02 -21.40
CA ILE A 543 28.93 -0.21 -20.99
C ILE A 543 28.52 0.68 -22.16
N TRP A 544 27.26 0.62 -22.58
CA TRP A 544 26.80 1.37 -23.74
C TRP A 544 25.30 1.65 -23.74
N LEU A 545 24.92 2.71 -24.44
CA LEU A 545 23.55 3.01 -24.83
C LEU A 545 23.24 2.43 -26.21
N SER A 546 22.04 1.91 -26.37
CA SER A 546 21.48 1.42 -27.64
C SER A 546 20.08 1.98 -27.89
N GLY A 547 19.64 1.92 -29.15
CA GLY A 547 18.36 2.42 -29.63
C GLY A 547 18.40 2.52 -31.16
N ASP A 548 17.55 3.35 -31.75
CA ASP A 548 17.53 3.61 -33.21
C ASP A 548 18.67 4.54 -33.66
N PHE A 549 19.86 4.36 -33.07
CA PHE A 549 21.07 5.11 -33.35
C PHE A 549 22.31 4.22 -33.17
N GLN A 550 23.47 4.70 -33.65
CA GLN A 550 24.73 3.98 -33.47
C GLN A 550 25.08 3.88 -31.98
N PRO A 551 25.37 2.69 -31.43
CA PRO A 551 25.64 2.53 -30.01
C PRO A 551 26.74 3.46 -29.49
N ILE A 552 26.48 4.11 -28.37
CA ILE A 552 27.40 5.07 -27.72
C ILE A 552 27.85 4.45 -26.41
N GLY A 553 29.15 4.24 -26.22
CA GLY A 553 29.65 3.63 -25.00
C GLY A 553 31.15 3.39 -25.00
N THR A 554 31.62 2.61 -24.02
CA THR A 554 33.03 2.29 -23.82
C THR A 554 33.22 0.86 -23.35
N THR A 555 34.46 0.39 -23.38
CA THR A 555 34.89 -0.85 -22.73
C THR A 555 35.83 -0.50 -21.59
N ILE A 556 35.47 -0.89 -20.38
CA ILE A 556 36.31 -0.81 -19.19
C ILE A 556 37.19 -2.06 -19.17
N ASN A 557 38.50 -1.86 -19.30
CA ASN A 557 39.48 -2.93 -19.25
C ASN A 557 40.05 -3.09 -17.84
N HIS A 558 40.56 -4.27 -17.53
CA HIS A 558 41.18 -4.59 -16.23
C HIS A 558 40.21 -4.50 -15.05
N VAL A 559 38.97 -4.98 -15.22
CA VAL A 559 38.05 -5.18 -14.10
C VAL A 559 38.62 -6.27 -13.18
N GLY A 560 38.83 -5.94 -11.91
CA GLY A 560 39.49 -6.84 -10.96
C GLY A 560 38.54 -7.85 -10.31
N SER A 561 39.09 -8.78 -9.54
CA SER A 561 38.31 -9.72 -8.72
C SER A 561 37.80 -9.15 -7.39
N THR A 562 38.25 -7.95 -7.03
CA THR A 562 37.79 -7.20 -5.85
C THR A 562 36.87 -6.07 -6.27
N TRP A 563 35.86 -5.76 -5.46
CA TRP A 563 34.96 -4.62 -5.68
C TRP A 563 35.75 -3.32 -5.86
N LYS A 564 35.47 -2.63 -6.97
CA LYS A 564 35.97 -1.28 -7.24
C LYS A 564 34.89 -0.45 -7.92
N LYS A 565 34.87 0.84 -7.61
CA LYS A 565 34.08 1.82 -8.33
C LYS A 565 34.74 2.15 -9.67
N TYR A 566 33.96 2.12 -10.74
CA TYR A 566 34.35 2.55 -12.07
C TYR A 566 33.46 3.71 -12.50
N ALA A 567 34.01 4.63 -13.28
CA ALA A 567 33.27 5.77 -13.80
C ALA A 567 33.65 6.05 -15.24
N HIS A 568 32.68 6.46 -16.06
CA HIS A 568 32.92 6.89 -17.42
C HIS A 568 31.98 8.04 -17.80
N THR A 569 32.54 9.05 -18.46
CA THR A 569 31.79 10.20 -18.95
C THR A 569 31.77 10.20 -20.47
N PHE A 570 30.58 10.32 -21.06
CA PHE A 570 30.38 10.43 -22.50
C PHE A 570 29.37 11.52 -22.83
N VAL A 571 29.50 12.07 -24.04
CA VAL A 571 28.61 13.11 -24.55
C VAL A 571 27.49 12.44 -25.32
N VAL A 572 26.25 12.74 -24.95
CA VAL A 572 25.06 12.20 -25.61
C VAL A 572 24.45 13.29 -26.49
N PRO A 573 24.55 13.18 -27.84
CA PRO A 573 24.04 14.24 -28.71
C PRO A 573 22.51 14.33 -28.63
N LYS A 574 21.99 15.50 -28.23
CA LYS A 574 20.54 15.74 -28.01
C LYS A 574 19.66 15.28 -29.17
N ASN A 575 20.09 15.56 -30.40
CA ASN A 575 19.34 15.22 -31.63
C ASN A 575 19.25 13.71 -31.92
N VAL A 576 20.18 12.92 -31.36
CA VAL A 576 20.25 11.47 -31.60
C VAL A 576 19.22 10.75 -30.72
N ILE A 577 19.08 11.19 -29.47
CA ILE A 577 18.14 10.59 -28.51
C ILE A 577 16.72 11.15 -28.66
N MET A 578 16.55 12.45 -28.97
CA MET A 578 15.22 13.06 -29.11
C MET A 578 14.36 12.50 -30.26
N ASN A 579 14.97 11.77 -31.20
CA ASN A 579 14.25 11.12 -32.31
C ASN A 579 14.21 9.59 -32.16
N ALA A 580 14.69 9.05 -31.05
CA ALA A 580 14.69 7.61 -30.82
C ALA A 580 13.35 7.20 -30.23
N ASP A 581 12.71 6.20 -30.83
CA ASP A 581 11.47 5.62 -30.30
C ASP A 581 11.75 4.73 -29.07
N SER A 582 13.00 4.30 -28.89
CA SER A 582 13.46 3.56 -27.71
C SER A 582 14.94 3.83 -27.40
N VAL A 583 15.27 3.89 -26.10
CA VAL A 583 16.63 4.00 -25.59
C VAL A 583 16.84 2.94 -24.51
N ARG A 584 17.99 2.27 -24.55
CA ARG A 584 18.37 1.27 -23.54
C ARG A 584 19.77 1.52 -23.02
N PHE A 585 19.95 1.37 -21.72
CA PHE A 585 21.25 1.32 -21.05
C PHE A 585 21.68 -0.14 -20.91
N ASN A 586 22.97 -0.44 -21.17
CA ASN A 586 23.47 -1.81 -21.17
C ASN A 586 24.83 -1.92 -20.48
N VAL A 587 25.02 -3.01 -19.74
CA VAL A 587 26.29 -3.48 -19.19
C VAL A 587 26.47 -4.93 -19.61
N GLY A 588 27.65 -5.32 -20.09
CA GLY A 588 27.86 -6.71 -20.50
C GLY A 588 29.29 -7.09 -20.77
N PHE A 589 29.53 -8.39 -20.88
CA PHE A 589 30.83 -8.98 -21.21
C PHE A 589 30.64 -10.13 -22.22
N SER A 590 31.74 -10.58 -22.82
CA SER A 590 31.73 -11.70 -23.77
C SER A 590 32.64 -12.83 -23.32
N GLY A 591 32.31 -14.05 -23.73
CA GLY A 591 33.03 -15.25 -23.32
C GLY A 591 32.61 -15.75 -21.94
N PRO A 592 33.28 -16.82 -21.43
CA PRO A 592 32.99 -17.37 -20.12
C PRO A 592 33.43 -16.40 -19.02
N GLY A 593 32.81 -16.50 -17.84
CA GLY A 593 33.15 -15.71 -16.67
C GLY A 593 31.93 -15.24 -15.89
N GLU A 594 32.20 -14.48 -14.84
CA GLU A 594 31.22 -13.99 -13.88
C GLU A 594 31.42 -12.50 -13.63
N LEU A 595 30.32 -11.76 -13.56
CA LEU A 595 30.30 -10.33 -13.28
C LEU A 595 29.36 -10.06 -12.11
N TRP A 596 29.83 -9.30 -11.13
CA TRP A 596 28.99 -8.69 -10.12
C TRP A 596 28.97 -7.19 -10.34
N LEU A 597 27.80 -6.59 -10.18
CA LEU A 597 27.61 -5.14 -10.30
C LEU A 597 26.65 -4.63 -9.23
N ASP A 598 26.85 -3.37 -8.84
CA ASP A 598 26.03 -2.71 -7.83
C ASP A 598 26.12 -1.18 -7.96
N LYS A 599 25.13 -0.48 -7.40
CA LYS A 599 24.98 0.99 -7.36
C LYS A 599 25.26 1.66 -8.71
N VAL A 600 24.51 1.25 -9.72
CA VAL A 600 24.65 1.78 -11.09
C VAL A 600 24.00 3.17 -11.16
N PHE A 601 24.82 4.20 -11.20
CA PHE A 601 24.37 5.57 -11.41
C PHE A 601 24.52 5.96 -12.87
N TRP A 602 23.49 6.58 -13.44
CA TRP A 602 23.58 7.32 -14.70
C TRP A 602 22.89 8.69 -14.56
N GLY A 603 23.67 9.76 -14.68
CA GLY A 603 23.19 11.14 -14.51
C GLY A 603 24.26 12.18 -14.87
N GLN A 604 24.05 13.44 -14.48
CA GLN A 604 25.01 14.53 -14.77
C GLN A 604 26.22 14.54 -13.80
N PRO A 605 27.44 14.88 -14.27
CA PRO A 605 28.65 14.90 -13.44
C PRO A 605 28.64 15.89 -12.26
N SER A 606 27.82 16.93 -12.30
CA SER A 606 27.71 17.93 -11.22
C SER A 606 27.02 17.39 -9.96
N LEU A 607 26.42 16.20 -10.05
CA LEU A 607 25.56 15.59 -9.04
C LEU A 607 26.30 14.60 -8.14
N ASN A 608 27.64 14.69 -8.09
CA ASN A 608 28.55 13.66 -7.58
C ASN A 608 28.38 13.24 -6.10
N LEU A 609 27.48 13.86 -5.35
CA LEU A 609 27.14 13.47 -3.99
C LEU A 609 25.70 13.88 -3.74
N ILE A 610 24.85 12.91 -3.33
CA ILE A 610 23.48 13.01 -2.77
C ILE A 610 22.45 12.35 -3.71
N GLY A 611 21.71 11.36 -3.17
CA GLY A 611 20.73 10.55 -3.91
C GLY A 611 19.41 11.25 -4.25
N LEU A 612 19.27 12.54 -3.97
CA LEU A 612 18.05 13.31 -4.24
C LEU A 612 18.26 14.20 -5.46
N ASP A 613 17.18 14.40 -6.22
CA ASP A 613 17.15 15.29 -7.37
C ASP A 613 17.56 16.72 -6.98
N ALA A 614 18.53 17.28 -7.71
CA ALA A 614 19.01 18.64 -7.45
C ALA A 614 17.92 19.70 -7.64
N SER A 615 16.98 19.49 -8.57
CA SER A 615 15.85 20.39 -8.80
C SER A 615 14.85 20.36 -7.64
N LEU A 616 14.60 19.20 -7.04
CA LEU A 616 13.82 19.08 -5.80
C LEU A 616 14.47 19.88 -4.67
N SER A 617 15.78 19.70 -4.46
CA SER A 617 16.51 20.43 -3.42
C SER A 617 16.49 21.94 -3.62
N GLU A 618 16.63 22.42 -4.86
CA GLU A 618 16.51 23.84 -5.21
C GLU A 618 15.07 24.34 -4.99
N HIS A 619 14.08 23.55 -5.39
CA HIS A 619 12.67 23.89 -5.24
C HIS A 619 12.28 24.04 -3.77
N VAL A 620 12.56 23.02 -2.94
CA VAL A 620 12.35 23.05 -1.49
C VAL A 620 13.08 24.22 -0.85
N GLY A 621 14.35 24.46 -1.22
CA GLY A 621 15.13 25.61 -0.75
C GLY A 621 14.51 26.96 -1.11
N SER A 622 13.83 27.06 -2.26
CA SER A 622 13.17 28.30 -2.70
C SER A 622 11.87 28.61 -1.95
N ILE A 623 11.22 27.60 -1.37
CA ILE A 623 10.00 27.75 -0.56
C ILE A 623 10.33 28.36 0.80
N GLN A 624 11.50 28.03 1.37
CA GLN A 624 11.96 28.52 2.68
C GLN A 624 10.99 28.19 3.83
N SER A 625 10.39 26.99 3.77
CA SER A 625 9.46 26.52 4.79
C SER A 625 10.19 26.24 6.12
N PRO A 626 9.68 26.68 7.29
CA PRO A 626 10.30 26.42 8.59
C PRO A 626 10.31 24.93 8.99
N VAL A 627 9.34 24.15 8.52
CA VAL A 627 9.22 22.72 8.80
C VAL A 627 9.13 21.94 7.49
N LEU A 628 9.83 20.81 7.44
CA LEU A 628 9.87 19.90 6.29
C LEU A 628 9.56 18.48 6.76
N ARG A 629 8.35 17.99 6.44
CA ARG A 629 7.94 16.61 6.72
C ARG A 629 8.40 15.68 5.62
N LEU A 630 9.25 14.73 6.00
CA LEU A 630 9.98 13.81 5.11
C LEU A 630 9.26 12.46 5.07
N SER A 631 7.96 12.44 4.74
CA SER A 631 7.17 11.20 4.75
C SER A 631 7.66 10.13 3.78
N TYR A 632 8.28 10.54 2.66
CA TYR A 632 8.84 9.60 1.68
C TYR A 632 9.90 8.65 2.29
N LEU A 633 10.55 9.02 3.41
CA LEU A 633 11.49 8.14 4.09
C LEU A 633 10.80 6.95 4.76
N SER A 634 9.61 7.17 5.33
CA SER A 634 8.79 6.20 6.08
C SER A 634 9.61 5.16 6.86
N LEU A 635 10.29 5.62 7.92
CA LEU A 635 11.23 4.79 8.69
C LEU A 635 10.50 3.62 9.33
N GLY A 636 10.93 2.38 9.09
CA GLY A 636 10.24 1.21 9.61
C GLY A 636 9.00 0.78 8.81
N SER A 637 8.86 1.23 7.55
CA SER A 637 7.78 0.80 6.64
C SER A 637 7.70 -0.73 6.52
N ALA A 638 6.48 -1.25 6.36
CA ALA A 638 6.17 -2.66 6.22
C ALA A 638 6.71 -3.28 4.93
N GLN A 639 7.04 -2.43 3.96
CA GLN A 639 7.52 -2.84 2.64
C GLN A 639 9.03 -2.63 2.45
N GLN A 640 9.73 -2.18 3.50
CA GLN A 640 11.16 -1.88 3.44
C GLN A 640 11.96 -2.69 4.45
N PRO A 641 13.22 -3.05 4.15
CA PRO A 641 14.05 -3.79 5.10
C PRO A 641 14.43 -2.91 6.30
N SER A 642 14.83 -3.56 7.40
CA SER A 642 15.43 -2.85 8.52
C SER A 642 16.65 -2.06 8.09
N PHE A 643 16.82 -0.88 8.69
CA PHE A 643 17.94 0.03 8.46
C PHE A 643 18.03 0.59 7.03
N GLN A 644 16.93 0.57 6.26
CA GLN A 644 16.90 1.16 4.90
C GLN A 644 17.39 2.62 4.88
N TRP A 645 17.00 3.41 5.88
CA TRP A 645 17.39 4.81 6.02
C TRP A 645 18.90 5.03 6.23
N ALA A 646 19.58 4.02 6.77
CA ALA A 646 21.01 4.05 7.08
C ALA A 646 21.86 3.65 5.87
N GLN A 647 21.25 3.10 4.82
CA GLN A 647 21.95 2.75 3.60
C GLN A 647 22.56 3.99 2.92
N SER A 648 23.65 3.76 2.20
CA SER A 648 24.36 4.81 1.48
C SER A 648 23.45 5.57 0.51
N PRO A 649 23.65 6.90 0.33
CA PRO A 649 22.85 7.72 -0.58
C PRO A 649 22.73 7.13 -1.98
N GLY A 650 21.55 7.26 -2.58
CA GLY A 650 21.23 6.78 -3.93
C GLY A 650 20.74 5.32 -4.00
N ASN A 651 20.67 4.62 -2.87
CA ASN A 651 19.99 3.32 -2.82
C ASN A 651 18.48 3.48 -2.97
N GLU A 652 17.91 2.66 -3.83
CA GLU A 652 16.47 2.54 -4.09
C GLU A 652 15.98 1.23 -3.47
N ALA A 653 14.76 1.25 -2.94
CA ALA A 653 14.10 0.05 -2.43
C ALA A 653 12.85 -0.23 -3.26
N PRO A 654 12.61 -1.48 -3.66
CA PRO A 654 11.36 -1.85 -4.29
C PRO A 654 10.22 -1.70 -3.27
N VAL A 655 9.10 -1.13 -3.71
CA VAL A 655 7.86 -0.94 -2.95
C VAL A 655 6.73 -1.56 -3.77
N TYR A 656 5.77 -2.21 -3.12
CA TYR A 656 4.60 -2.81 -3.76
C TYR A 656 3.37 -1.92 -3.53
N GLN A 657 2.90 -1.28 -4.60
CA GLN A 657 1.78 -0.33 -4.55
C GLN A 657 0.91 -0.47 -5.80
N ASP A 658 -0.42 -0.40 -5.62
CA ASP A 658 -1.40 -0.49 -6.71
C ASP A 658 -1.25 -1.76 -7.58
N ASP A 659 -1.04 -2.90 -6.92
CA ASP A 659 -0.79 -4.23 -7.51
C ASP A 659 0.47 -4.35 -8.41
N GLU A 660 1.30 -3.31 -8.46
CA GLU A 660 2.57 -3.28 -9.19
C GLU A 660 3.74 -3.00 -8.22
N TRP A 661 4.96 -3.40 -8.58
CA TRP A 661 6.10 -2.87 -7.85
C TRP A 661 6.62 -1.60 -8.50
N THR A 662 6.95 -0.64 -7.66
CA THR A 662 7.58 0.61 -8.03
C THR A 662 8.96 0.72 -7.38
N TYR A 663 9.79 1.57 -7.96
CA TYR A 663 11.06 1.98 -7.37
C TYR A 663 10.92 3.44 -7.04
N GLU A 664 10.80 3.71 -5.75
CA GLU A 664 10.85 5.08 -5.26
C GLU A 664 12.31 5.46 -5.00
N GLY A 665 12.65 6.73 -5.27
CA GLY A 665 14.01 7.25 -5.25
C GLY A 665 14.71 7.18 -3.89
N SER A 666 15.73 8.01 -3.67
CA SER A 666 16.60 7.86 -2.49
C SER A 666 15.84 8.06 -1.18
N ARG A 667 15.69 6.96 -0.43
CA ARG A 667 15.12 6.92 0.92
C ARG A 667 16.19 6.91 2.03
N SER A 668 17.37 7.46 1.73
CA SER A 668 18.47 7.58 2.68
C SER A 668 18.30 8.83 3.56
N LEU A 669 18.61 8.70 4.85
CA LEU A 669 18.44 9.79 5.81
C LEU A 669 19.40 10.98 5.58
N SER A 670 20.66 10.70 5.23
CA SER A 670 21.69 11.75 5.03
C SER A 670 21.26 12.82 4.01
N PRO A 671 20.89 12.45 2.76
CA PRO A 671 20.34 13.39 1.77
C PRO A 671 19.17 14.22 2.28
N ALA A 672 18.24 13.59 3.00
CA ALA A 672 17.03 14.23 3.49
C ALA A 672 17.33 15.31 4.54
N LEU A 673 18.22 15.00 5.50
CA LEU A 673 18.66 15.95 6.51
C LEU A 673 19.48 17.09 5.90
N GLU A 674 20.29 16.81 4.88
CA GLU A 674 21.03 17.84 4.17
C GLU A 674 20.11 18.79 3.40
N MET A 675 19.07 18.28 2.75
CA MET A 675 18.04 19.09 2.09
C MET A 675 17.32 19.99 3.09
N ALA A 676 16.89 19.44 4.23
CA ALA A 676 16.27 20.22 5.31
C ALA A 676 17.21 21.33 5.82
N ARG A 677 18.47 21.00 6.08
CA ARG A 677 19.49 21.96 6.53
C ARG A 677 19.71 23.08 5.51
N LYS A 678 19.84 22.76 4.23
CA LYS A 678 20.01 23.76 3.14
C LYS A 678 18.79 24.68 3.00
N ALA A 679 17.59 24.14 3.20
CA ALA A 679 16.35 24.91 3.19
C ALA A 679 16.15 25.75 4.48
N GLY A 680 16.95 25.53 5.52
CA GLY A 680 16.77 26.16 6.84
C GLY A 680 15.56 25.60 7.60
N SER A 681 15.10 24.41 7.24
CA SER A 681 13.92 23.77 7.79
C SER A 681 14.27 22.82 8.93
N SER A 682 13.41 22.74 9.93
CA SER A 682 13.43 21.65 10.92
C SER A 682 12.90 20.36 10.25
N PRO A 683 13.67 19.26 10.22
CA PRO A 683 13.20 18.01 9.66
C PRO A 683 12.13 17.38 10.55
N TRP A 684 11.13 16.80 9.91
CA TRP A 684 10.10 15.98 10.55
C TRP A 684 10.18 14.58 9.96
N LEU A 685 10.60 13.63 10.80
CA LEU A 685 10.78 12.21 10.50
C LEU A 685 9.52 11.43 10.88
N VAL A 686 9.10 10.50 10.00
CA VAL A 686 7.95 9.63 10.23
C VAL A 686 8.45 8.22 10.52
N ILE A 687 8.01 7.65 11.63
CA ILE A 687 8.33 6.30 12.09
C ILE A 687 7.07 5.44 12.05
N GLN A 688 7.15 4.31 11.36
CA GLN A 688 6.10 3.31 11.16
C GLN A 688 6.30 2.11 12.10
N PRO A 689 5.27 1.26 12.29
CA PRO A 689 5.28 0.19 13.27
C PRO A 689 6.40 -0.85 13.11
N GLY A 690 6.94 -1.03 11.90
CA GLY A 690 8.04 -1.97 11.66
C GLY A 690 9.36 -1.58 12.33
N MET A 691 9.53 -0.31 12.74
CA MET A 691 10.73 0.18 13.43
C MET A 691 11.04 -0.64 14.69
N GLY A 692 12.28 -1.12 14.79
CA GLY A 692 12.75 -1.88 15.96
C GLY A 692 13.56 -1.05 16.96
N GLU A 693 13.72 -1.58 18.17
CA GLU A 693 14.49 -0.94 19.24
C GLU A 693 15.93 -0.63 18.81
N THR A 694 16.64 -1.64 18.28
CA THR A 694 18.01 -1.48 17.79
C THR A 694 18.12 -0.43 16.68
N GLU A 695 17.12 -0.38 15.80
CA GLU A 695 17.07 0.56 14.67
C GLU A 695 16.85 1.99 15.14
N LEU A 696 15.89 2.18 16.06
CA LEU A 696 15.59 3.47 16.66
C LEU A 696 16.75 4.00 17.51
N LEU A 697 17.42 3.14 18.29
CA LEU A 697 18.63 3.51 19.03
C LEU A 697 19.78 3.89 18.08
N GLY A 698 19.92 3.18 16.97
CA GLY A 698 20.85 3.51 15.89
C GLY A 698 20.57 4.87 15.27
N LEU A 699 19.30 5.21 15.03
CA LEU A 699 18.88 6.53 14.57
C LEU A 699 19.25 7.64 15.58
N MET A 700 19.01 7.42 16.87
CA MET A 700 19.38 8.39 17.91
C MET A 700 20.90 8.61 17.97
N GLU A 701 21.70 7.55 17.85
CA GLU A 701 23.16 7.64 17.75
C GLU A 701 23.60 8.34 16.45
N TYR A 702 22.93 8.08 15.32
CA TYR A 702 23.22 8.75 14.07
C TYR A 702 23.01 10.27 14.18
N LEU A 703 21.97 10.73 14.89
CA LEU A 703 21.68 12.16 15.06
C LEU A 703 22.61 12.86 16.06
N ALA A 704 23.05 12.18 17.14
CA ALA A 704 23.71 12.83 18.27
C ALA A 704 25.08 12.23 18.68
N GLY A 705 25.41 11.03 18.21
CA GLY A 705 26.58 10.27 18.63
C GLY A 705 27.90 10.79 18.02
N PRO A 706 29.04 10.62 18.73
CA PRO A 706 30.36 10.96 18.21
C PRO A 706 30.82 10.00 17.12
N ILE A 707 31.72 10.45 16.24
CA ILE A 707 32.25 9.65 15.11
C ILE A 707 32.98 8.36 15.50
N THR A 708 33.26 8.15 16.79
CA THR A 708 33.87 6.93 17.33
C THR A 708 32.87 5.79 17.54
N THR A 709 31.58 6.06 17.38
CA THR A 709 30.49 5.09 17.54
C THR A 709 30.04 4.56 16.17
N PRO A 710 29.44 3.37 16.07
CA PRO A 710 29.06 2.77 14.80
C PRO A 710 28.26 3.71 13.88
N TYR A 711 27.19 4.34 14.37
CA TYR A 711 26.36 5.23 13.57
C TYR A 711 26.94 6.64 13.44
N GLY A 712 27.78 7.08 14.38
CA GLY A 712 28.59 8.29 14.18
C GLY A 712 29.64 8.13 13.07
N HIS A 713 30.25 6.96 12.96
CA HIS A 713 31.19 6.62 11.89
C HIS A 713 30.47 6.47 10.55
N LEU A 714 29.28 5.86 10.53
CA LEU A 714 28.42 5.80 9.35
C LEU A 714 28.06 7.21 8.84
N ARG A 715 27.63 8.11 9.74
CA ARG A 715 27.35 9.50 9.41
C ARG A 715 28.56 10.20 8.79
N MET A 716 29.75 10.01 9.35
CA MET A 716 31.00 10.53 8.80
C MET A 716 31.29 10.01 7.39
N ASN A 717 31.13 8.70 7.15
CA ASN A 717 31.30 8.09 5.84
C ASN A 717 30.28 8.63 4.81
N GLN A 718 29.09 9.02 5.28
CA GLN A 718 28.06 9.66 4.47
C GLN A 718 28.25 11.18 4.30
N GLY A 719 29.38 11.73 4.77
CA GLY A 719 29.80 13.11 4.52
C GLY A 719 29.52 14.10 5.64
N GLU A 720 28.92 13.68 6.76
CA GLU A 720 28.62 14.59 7.88
C GLU A 720 29.41 14.19 9.15
N ILE A 721 30.33 15.06 9.55
CA ILE A 721 31.25 14.78 10.66
C ILE A 721 30.58 15.14 11.99
N LEU A 722 29.88 16.27 12.05
CA LEU A 722 29.29 16.77 13.27
C LEU A 722 27.94 16.10 13.53
N PRO A 723 27.54 15.88 14.79
CA PRO A 723 26.19 15.46 15.10
C PRO A 723 25.15 16.44 14.53
N TRP A 724 24.10 15.92 13.90
CA TRP A 724 23.05 16.74 13.30
C TRP A 724 22.38 17.69 14.30
N VAL A 725 22.29 17.28 15.57
CA VAL A 725 21.77 18.10 16.67
C VAL A 725 22.56 19.38 16.96
N GLU A 726 23.79 19.51 16.44
CA GLU A 726 24.58 20.75 16.54
C GLU A 726 24.17 21.79 15.48
N SER A 727 23.64 21.36 14.34
CA SER A 727 23.26 22.24 13.22
C SER A 727 21.75 22.42 13.07
N ILE A 728 20.95 21.51 13.64
CA ILE A 728 19.50 21.52 13.55
C ILE A 728 18.90 21.97 14.89
N GLU A 729 17.96 22.91 14.81
CA GLU A 729 17.36 23.51 16.00
C GLU A 729 16.30 22.61 16.64
N ARG A 730 15.39 22.05 15.84
CA ARG A 730 14.33 21.13 16.27
C ARG A 730 14.22 19.97 15.28
N ILE A 731 13.88 18.78 15.77
CA ILE A 731 13.61 17.58 14.96
C ILE A 731 12.26 17.05 15.43
N TYR A 732 11.30 16.95 14.52
CA TYR A 732 10.01 16.33 14.82
C TYR A 732 10.10 14.84 14.53
N VAL A 733 9.55 14.02 15.42
CA VAL A 733 9.47 12.57 15.27
C VAL A 733 8.01 12.18 15.44
N GLU A 734 7.38 11.77 14.35
CA GLU A 734 6.00 11.29 14.33
C GLU A 734 5.97 9.77 14.34
N PHE A 735 5.17 9.21 15.24
CA PHE A 735 4.84 7.80 15.30
C PHE A 735 3.50 7.57 14.58
N SER A 736 3.53 6.94 13.41
CA SER A 736 2.36 6.75 12.56
C SER A 736 2.10 5.27 12.31
N ASP A 737 0.87 4.96 11.91
CA ASP A 737 0.45 3.63 11.40
C ASP A 737 -0.33 3.82 10.10
N SER A 738 0.27 4.53 9.12
CA SER A 738 -0.41 4.81 7.84
C SER A 738 -0.58 3.55 6.98
N GLU A 739 0.14 2.48 7.31
CA GLU A 739 0.08 1.18 6.64
C GLU A 739 -0.85 0.18 7.37
N SER A 740 -1.60 0.65 8.39
CA SER A 740 -2.64 -0.09 9.12
C SER A 740 -2.19 -1.45 9.66
N GLN A 741 -0.99 -1.52 10.23
CA GLN A 741 -0.43 -2.73 10.82
C GLN A 741 -0.94 -3.00 12.25
N LEU A 742 -1.42 -1.97 12.97
CA LEU A 742 -1.91 -2.10 14.34
C LEU A 742 -3.45 -2.08 14.37
N GLN A 743 -4.05 -3.13 14.94
CA GLN A 743 -5.50 -3.36 14.85
C GLN A 743 -6.33 -2.56 15.86
N THR A 744 -5.80 -2.30 17.06
CA THR A 744 -6.57 -1.69 18.17
C THR A 744 -5.92 -0.42 18.69
N ASP A 745 -6.74 0.46 19.28
CA ASP A 745 -6.28 1.72 19.89
C ASP A 745 -5.30 1.51 21.06
N THR A 746 -5.46 0.41 21.80
CA THR A 746 -4.51 0.01 22.86
C THR A 746 -3.15 -0.34 22.28
N MET A 747 -3.10 -1.09 21.18
CA MET A 747 -1.84 -1.43 20.50
C MET A 747 -1.15 -0.17 19.96
N ARG A 748 -1.90 0.75 19.35
CA ARG A 748 -1.38 2.03 18.86
C ARG A 748 -0.75 2.84 19.99
N THR A 749 -1.49 3.04 21.09
CA THR A 749 -0.99 3.75 22.28
C THR A 749 0.26 3.09 22.86
N GLY A 750 0.19 1.77 23.10
CA GLY A 750 1.29 1.01 23.69
C GLY A 750 2.57 1.02 22.84
N TRP A 751 2.42 1.03 21.51
CA TRP A 751 3.56 1.13 20.60
C TRP A 751 4.21 2.52 20.61
N VAL A 752 3.42 3.59 20.57
CA VAL A 752 3.95 4.96 20.69
C VAL A 752 4.73 5.12 21.99
N ASP A 753 4.15 4.72 23.12
CA ASP A 753 4.80 4.83 24.43
C ASP A 753 6.08 3.99 24.53
N TRP A 754 6.08 2.78 23.97
CA TRP A 754 7.27 1.94 23.91
C TRP A 754 8.39 2.59 23.08
N MET A 755 8.07 3.19 21.91
CA MET A 755 9.07 3.91 21.11
C MET A 755 9.65 5.13 21.84
N ILE A 756 8.82 5.89 22.55
CA ILE A 756 9.27 7.02 23.37
C ILE A 756 10.21 6.55 24.47
N GLU A 757 9.90 5.43 25.12
CA GLU A 757 10.75 4.85 26.16
C GLU A 757 12.08 4.35 25.59
N VAL A 758 12.10 3.73 24.41
CA VAL A 758 13.34 3.37 23.70
C VAL A 758 14.21 4.61 23.41
N ILE A 759 13.62 5.72 22.97
CA ILE A 759 14.36 6.98 22.77
C ILE A 759 14.98 7.47 24.09
N ARG A 760 14.25 7.39 25.20
CA ARG A 760 14.73 7.80 26.54
C ARG A 760 15.89 6.93 27.03
N GLN A 761 15.95 5.67 26.62
CA GLN A 761 17.03 4.74 26.94
C GLN A 761 18.30 5.00 26.13
N SER A 762 18.24 5.81 25.07
CA SER A 762 19.43 6.18 24.30
C SER A 762 20.49 6.85 25.18
N PRO A 763 21.77 6.44 25.09
CA PRO A 763 22.87 7.12 25.77
C PRO A 763 22.98 8.62 25.42
N TYR A 764 22.43 9.04 24.28
CA TYR A 764 22.48 10.41 23.78
C TYR A 764 21.21 11.22 24.07
N TYR A 765 20.24 10.66 24.80
CA TYR A 765 18.95 11.31 25.07
C TYR A 765 19.11 12.71 25.69
N ASN A 766 20.11 12.92 26.56
CA ASN A 766 20.35 14.23 27.17
C ASN A 766 20.72 15.34 26.15
N LEU A 767 21.32 14.99 25.02
CA LEU A 767 21.61 15.91 23.91
C LEU A 767 20.37 16.15 23.04
N LEU A 768 19.50 15.14 22.96
CA LEU A 768 18.32 15.11 22.08
C LEU A 768 17.05 15.71 22.72
N LYS A 769 16.85 15.55 24.04
CA LYS A 769 15.57 15.82 24.73
C LYS A 769 15.00 17.23 24.56
N ASN A 770 15.83 18.23 24.32
CA ASN A 770 15.40 19.62 24.10
C ASN A 770 15.31 20.00 22.62
N LYS A 771 15.61 19.04 21.73
CA LYS A 771 15.63 19.16 20.28
C LYS A 771 14.49 18.36 19.64
N LEU A 772 14.09 17.26 20.26
CA LEU A 772 13.01 16.41 19.78
C LEU A 772 11.63 16.97 20.14
N ILE A 773 10.70 16.89 19.19
CA ILE A 773 9.26 17.03 19.42
C ILE A 773 8.64 15.70 19.02
N LEU A 774 8.04 15.00 19.98
CA LEU A 774 7.46 13.68 19.80
C LEU A 774 5.98 13.83 19.47
N ILE A 775 5.56 13.28 18.33
CA ILE A 775 4.22 13.44 17.79
C ILE A 775 3.56 12.06 17.69
N ASP A 776 2.35 11.94 18.21
CA ASP A 776 1.45 10.84 17.94
C ASP A 776 0.72 11.09 16.61
N GLY A 777 0.97 10.28 15.60
CA GLY A 777 0.31 10.32 14.30
C GLY A 777 -0.74 9.23 14.12
N MET A 778 -1.18 8.57 15.20
CA MET A 778 -2.14 7.47 15.13
C MET A 778 -3.54 7.96 14.79
N SER A 779 -4.42 7.04 14.41
CA SER A 779 -5.85 7.31 14.29
C SER A 779 -6.60 6.40 15.25
N TYR A 780 -7.36 7.01 16.15
CA TYR A 780 -8.03 6.33 17.25
C TYR A 780 -9.52 6.15 16.97
N SER A 781 -9.98 4.90 16.99
CA SER A 781 -11.38 4.56 16.70
C SER A 781 -12.35 5.10 17.75
N ASP A 782 -11.92 5.21 19.01
CA ASP A 782 -12.72 5.81 20.09
C ASP A 782 -12.60 7.34 20.18
N GLY A 783 -11.78 7.95 19.32
CA GLY A 783 -11.50 9.39 19.33
C GLY A 783 -10.73 9.86 20.57
N VAL A 784 -9.98 8.97 21.24
CA VAL A 784 -9.22 9.31 22.45
C VAL A 784 -7.75 8.94 22.29
N TRP A 785 -6.90 9.95 22.18
CA TRP A 785 -5.44 9.78 22.23
C TRP A 785 -4.98 9.68 23.69
N ARG A 786 -4.20 8.63 24.00
CA ARG A 786 -3.73 8.31 25.36
C ARG A 786 -2.21 8.19 25.54
N SER A 787 -1.43 8.32 24.47
CA SER A 787 0.03 8.16 24.55
C SER A 787 0.70 9.35 25.24
N SER A 788 1.96 9.17 25.57
CA SER A 788 2.83 10.15 26.24
C SER A 788 3.57 11.09 25.28
N ALA A 789 3.19 11.14 24.00
CA ALA A 789 3.74 12.09 23.03
C ALA A 789 3.44 13.55 23.42
N ASP A 790 4.23 14.49 22.88
CA ASP A 790 4.08 15.91 23.17
C ASP A 790 2.84 16.50 22.47
N TYR A 791 2.60 16.09 21.23
CA TYR A 791 1.48 16.50 20.38
C TYR A 791 0.85 15.31 19.68
N HIS A 792 -0.35 15.52 19.16
CA HIS A 792 -0.96 14.62 18.19
C HIS A 792 -1.07 15.35 16.86
N SER A 793 -1.09 14.56 15.80
CA SER A 793 -1.25 15.06 14.45
C SER A 793 -2.34 14.32 13.69
N SER A 794 -3.08 15.10 12.89
CA SER A 794 -4.17 14.61 12.04
C SER A 794 -4.00 15.15 10.63
N GLN A 795 -4.70 14.53 9.67
CA GLN A 795 -4.72 14.99 8.28
C GLN A 795 -5.93 15.89 8.04
N LEU A 796 -5.74 16.92 7.21
CA LEU A 796 -6.81 17.76 6.71
C LEU A 796 -6.87 17.58 5.20
N VAL A 797 -7.77 16.71 4.73
CA VAL A 797 -7.93 16.39 3.30
C VAL A 797 -9.32 16.83 2.86
N GLY A 798 -9.38 17.65 1.81
CA GLY A 798 -10.63 18.15 1.23
C GLY A 798 -10.77 17.84 -0.26
N LEU A 799 -12.02 17.87 -0.72
CA LEU A 799 -12.36 17.80 -2.14
C LEU A 799 -12.87 19.18 -2.61
N TYR A 800 -12.23 19.72 -3.65
CA TYR A 800 -12.63 20.97 -4.26
C TYR A 800 -13.72 20.72 -5.31
N GLN A 801 -14.95 21.22 -5.06
CA GLN A 801 -16.10 21.10 -5.98
C GLN A 801 -16.65 22.49 -6.33
N GLY A 802 -16.75 22.82 -7.63
CA GLY A 802 -17.49 24.01 -8.11
C GLY A 802 -16.72 25.34 -8.12
N THR A 803 -17.43 26.46 -7.89
CA THR A 803 -16.93 27.84 -8.13
C THR A 803 -17.10 28.82 -6.94
N ASN A 804 -17.20 28.34 -5.68
CA ASN A 804 -16.74 29.03 -4.45
C ASN A 804 -17.45 28.55 -3.17
N GLN A 805 -16.70 28.66 -2.06
CA GLN A 805 -17.04 28.63 -0.62
C GLN A 805 -17.11 27.30 0.15
N ASN A 806 -17.46 26.16 -0.45
CA ASN A 806 -17.75 24.94 0.34
C ASN A 806 -16.72 23.81 0.23
N GLY A 807 -15.51 24.03 -0.28
CA GLY A 807 -14.48 22.97 -0.32
C GLY A 807 -13.72 22.80 1.00
N VAL A 808 -13.20 23.92 1.51
CA VAL A 808 -12.35 23.93 2.73
C VAL A 808 -13.18 23.79 4.00
N GLN A 809 -14.33 24.45 4.10
CA GLN A 809 -15.14 24.43 5.33
C GLN A 809 -15.61 23.01 5.72
N PRO A 810 -16.13 22.17 4.79
CA PRO A 810 -16.43 20.78 5.12
C PRO A 810 -15.19 19.96 5.45
N ALA A 811 -14.03 20.24 4.83
CA ALA A 811 -12.78 19.57 5.15
C ALA A 811 -12.31 19.91 6.57
N VAL A 812 -12.40 21.18 6.97
CA VAL A 812 -12.12 21.66 8.33
C VAL A 812 -13.10 21.04 9.33
N ALA A 813 -14.40 21.02 9.03
CA ALA A 813 -15.39 20.37 9.88
C ALA A 813 -15.12 18.86 10.06
N ALA A 814 -14.83 18.15 8.97
CA ALA A 814 -14.46 16.73 9.04
C ALA A 814 -13.18 16.50 9.84
N TYR A 815 -12.18 17.38 9.69
CA TYR A 815 -10.96 17.37 10.48
C TYR A 815 -11.25 17.52 11.99
N PHE A 816 -12.10 18.47 12.39
CA PHE A 816 -12.50 18.62 13.79
C PHE A 816 -13.21 17.40 14.36
N ASP A 817 -14.02 16.72 13.55
CA ASP A 817 -14.72 15.51 13.96
C ASP A 817 -13.78 14.30 14.12
N GLN A 818 -12.66 14.29 13.39
CA GLN A 818 -11.63 13.25 13.45
C GLN A 818 -10.56 13.49 14.52
N MET A 819 -10.38 14.74 14.96
CA MET A 819 -9.39 15.12 15.96
C MET A 819 -9.65 14.39 17.29
N PRO A 820 -8.74 13.51 17.74
CA PRO A 820 -8.93 12.79 18.99
C PRO A 820 -8.83 13.74 20.17
N ARG A 821 -9.37 13.35 21.32
CA ARG A 821 -9.31 14.17 22.55
C ARG A 821 -8.38 13.51 23.55
N ASN A 822 -7.57 14.29 24.24
CA ASN A 822 -6.78 13.81 25.36
C ASN A 822 -7.45 14.18 26.70
N PRO A 823 -8.01 13.21 27.46
CA PRO A 823 -8.69 13.49 28.73
C PRO A 823 -7.76 14.01 29.83
N ALA A 824 -6.46 13.76 29.71
CA ALA A 824 -5.44 14.18 30.66
C ALA A 824 -4.97 15.63 30.42
N GLN A 825 -5.28 16.23 29.27
CA GLN A 825 -4.95 17.62 28.96
C GLN A 825 -6.22 18.50 29.05
N THR A 826 -6.13 19.63 29.77
CA THR A 826 -7.27 20.54 29.92
C THR A 826 -7.53 21.33 28.63
N SER A 827 -8.79 21.34 28.15
CA SER A 827 -9.28 21.97 26.90
C SER A 827 -8.94 23.45 26.61
N GLN A 828 -8.27 24.18 27.51
CA GLN A 828 -7.84 25.56 27.22
C GLN A 828 -6.40 25.56 26.70
N GLY A 829 -6.24 25.70 25.38
CA GLY A 829 -4.93 25.92 24.73
C GLY A 829 -4.29 24.68 24.13
N TRP A 830 -5.07 23.64 23.82
CA TRP A 830 -4.55 22.48 23.10
C TRP A 830 -4.49 22.78 21.59
N ASN A 831 -3.29 22.66 21.02
CA ASN A 831 -3.01 22.90 19.61
C ASN A 831 -2.67 21.56 18.95
N GLU A 832 -3.58 21.04 18.13
CA GLU A 832 -3.33 19.90 17.26
C GLU A 832 -2.24 20.24 16.23
N ILE A 833 -1.66 19.24 15.58
CA ILE A 833 -0.81 19.48 14.42
C ILE A 833 -1.48 18.92 13.16
N ILE A 834 -1.54 19.71 12.09
CA ILE A 834 -1.97 19.22 10.79
C ILE A 834 -0.72 18.72 10.06
N ARG A 835 -0.50 17.40 10.09
CA ARG A 835 0.69 16.77 9.47
C ARG A 835 0.69 16.86 7.95
N VAL A 836 -0.50 16.92 7.36
CA VAL A 836 -0.73 17.04 5.91
C VAL A 836 -2.05 17.80 5.71
N ALA A 837 -2.00 18.87 4.93
CA ALA A 837 -3.16 19.61 4.42
C ALA A 837 -3.17 19.52 2.90
N SER A 838 -4.24 18.97 2.31
CA SER A 838 -4.36 18.80 0.86
C SER A 838 -5.78 19.07 0.37
N LEU A 839 -5.90 19.61 -0.85
CA LEU A 839 -7.15 19.82 -1.57
C LEU A 839 -7.05 19.16 -2.94
N HIS A 840 -7.91 18.18 -3.22
CA HIS A 840 -7.95 17.54 -4.54
C HIS A 840 -9.00 18.21 -5.44
N GLY A 841 -8.66 18.43 -6.71
CA GLY A 841 -9.59 18.95 -7.72
C GLY A 841 -10.69 17.95 -8.10
N PHE A 842 -11.80 18.45 -8.64
CA PHE A 842 -12.93 17.65 -9.14
C PHE A 842 -13.28 18.06 -10.56
N GLU A 843 -13.53 17.10 -11.46
CA GLU A 843 -13.95 17.33 -12.86
C GLU A 843 -13.09 18.34 -13.66
N GLY A 844 -11.78 18.38 -13.40
CA GLY A 844 -10.85 19.28 -14.10
C GLY A 844 -10.80 20.71 -13.55
N LEU A 845 -11.52 20.99 -12.45
CA LEU A 845 -11.35 22.22 -11.68
C LEU A 845 -10.19 22.07 -10.69
N GLN A 846 -9.35 23.11 -10.60
CA GLN A 846 -8.20 23.15 -9.70
C GLN A 846 -8.42 24.18 -8.59
N PRO A 847 -7.91 23.93 -7.36
CA PRO A 847 -7.88 24.93 -6.30
C PRO A 847 -7.17 26.20 -6.78
N THR A 848 -7.59 27.35 -6.25
CA THR A 848 -6.90 28.64 -6.44
C THR A 848 -5.90 28.90 -5.32
N LEU A 849 -5.00 29.87 -5.51
CA LEU A 849 -4.10 30.32 -4.44
C LEU A 849 -4.88 30.74 -3.18
N ALA A 850 -6.03 31.42 -3.31
CA ALA A 850 -6.85 31.79 -2.16
C ALA A 850 -7.40 30.58 -1.39
N ASP A 851 -7.77 29.50 -2.08
CA ASP A 851 -8.24 28.25 -1.44
C ASP A 851 -7.13 27.57 -0.64
N LEU A 852 -5.92 27.52 -1.19
CA LEU A 852 -4.74 26.95 -0.53
C LEU A 852 -4.32 27.79 0.68
N VAL A 853 -4.42 29.12 0.56
CA VAL A 853 -4.19 30.04 1.69
C VAL A 853 -5.21 29.82 2.80
N GLN A 854 -6.49 29.66 2.45
CA GLN A 854 -7.52 29.34 3.44
C GLN A 854 -7.22 28.00 4.11
N LEU A 855 -6.93 26.95 3.33
CA LEU A 855 -6.59 25.63 3.85
C LEU A 855 -5.44 25.65 4.86
N GLN A 856 -4.38 26.38 4.55
CA GLN A 856 -3.16 26.41 5.36
C GLN A 856 -3.31 27.25 6.64
N LEU A 857 -4.10 28.33 6.60
CA LEU A 857 -4.16 29.32 7.68
C LEU A 857 -5.46 29.33 8.49
N GLU A 858 -6.57 28.72 8.03
CA GLU A 858 -7.86 28.76 8.73
C GLU A 858 -7.76 28.28 10.18
N GLU A 859 -7.06 27.16 10.39
CA GLU A 859 -6.91 26.54 11.71
C GLU A 859 -5.61 26.93 12.43
N LEU A 860 -4.67 27.58 11.74
CA LEU A 860 -3.36 27.90 12.29
C LEU A 860 -3.43 28.99 13.37
N GLY A 861 -3.10 28.60 14.60
CA GLY A 861 -3.25 29.42 15.80
C GLY A 861 -4.66 29.41 16.40
N ASN A 862 -5.63 28.75 15.76
CA ASN A 862 -6.96 28.53 16.33
C ASN A 862 -7.01 27.19 17.07
N SER A 863 -7.01 26.10 16.29
CA SER A 863 -7.07 24.72 16.81
C SER A 863 -5.81 23.94 16.46
N ALA A 864 -5.04 24.41 15.48
CA ALA A 864 -3.79 23.81 15.05
C ALA A 864 -2.60 24.71 15.37
N GLY A 865 -1.52 24.13 15.90
CA GLY A 865 -0.25 24.82 16.16
C GLY A 865 0.67 24.85 14.95
N LEU A 866 0.56 23.88 14.04
CA LEU A 866 1.37 23.76 12.84
C LEU A 866 0.54 23.13 11.72
N VAL A 867 0.73 23.62 10.49
CA VAL A 867 0.06 23.09 9.29
C VAL A 867 1.08 22.88 8.19
N ASN A 868 1.23 21.63 7.75
CA ASN A 868 2.05 21.28 6.59
C ASN A 868 1.19 21.19 5.33
N LEU A 869 1.51 21.99 4.31
CA LEU A 869 0.87 21.86 3.01
C LEU A 869 1.49 20.69 2.23
N ASP A 870 0.67 19.87 1.61
CA ASP A 870 1.14 18.73 0.83
C ASP A 870 1.70 19.15 -0.54
N LEU A 871 2.94 18.77 -0.83
CA LEU A 871 3.54 18.95 -2.14
C LEU A 871 3.49 17.61 -2.89
N ASN A 872 2.43 17.44 -3.68
CA ASN A 872 2.25 16.28 -4.54
C ASN A 872 3.27 16.32 -5.70
N GLU A 873 4.43 15.69 -5.52
CA GLU A 873 5.33 15.34 -6.63
C GLU A 873 5.00 13.90 -7.04
N PRO A 874 4.66 13.64 -8.33
CA PRO A 874 5.66 13.76 -9.40
C PRO A 874 5.24 14.66 -10.58
N TRP A 875 6.25 15.32 -11.16
CA TRP A 875 6.21 16.37 -12.19
C TRP A 875 5.55 16.03 -13.54
N ASP A 876 5.00 14.83 -13.72
CA ASP A 876 4.53 14.35 -15.01
C ASP A 876 3.03 14.50 -15.25
N LYS A 877 2.19 14.70 -14.22
CA LYS A 877 0.72 14.83 -14.42
C LYS A 877 0.01 15.88 -13.57
N ASP A 878 0.43 16.11 -12.32
CA ASP A 878 -0.35 16.90 -11.35
C ASP A 878 0.45 18.00 -10.63
N TYR A 879 1.63 18.40 -11.13
CA TYR A 879 2.38 19.50 -10.52
C TYR A 879 1.56 20.79 -10.53
N ARG A 880 1.27 21.31 -9.34
CA ARG A 880 0.54 22.56 -9.13
C ARG A 880 1.51 23.62 -8.62
N PRO A 881 1.93 24.56 -9.48
CA PRO A 881 2.79 25.67 -9.06
C PRO A 881 2.21 26.46 -7.87
N GLN A 882 0.89 26.44 -7.71
CA GLN A 882 0.17 27.16 -6.67
C GLN A 882 0.46 26.64 -5.25
N ASP A 883 0.69 25.34 -5.05
CA ASP A 883 0.94 24.75 -3.72
C ASP A 883 2.29 25.26 -3.19
N ALA A 884 3.34 25.18 -4.01
CA ALA A 884 4.66 25.70 -3.66
C ALA A 884 4.66 27.22 -3.45
N ILE A 885 3.89 27.97 -4.25
CA ILE A 885 3.73 29.42 -4.07
C ILE A 885 3.00 29.73 -2.76
N ALA A 886 1.90 29.02 -2.45
CA ALA A 886 1.18 29.18 -1.19
C ALA A 886 2.11 28.92 0.00
N ALA A 887 2.78 27.77 0.04
CA ALA A 887 3.71 27.41 1.11
C ALA A 887 4.81 28.47 1.30
N ARG A 888 5.35 29.02 0.21
CA ARG A 888 6.38 30.06 0.26
C ARG A 888 5.86 31.37 0.83
N LEU A 889 4.75 31.86 0.30
CA LEU A 889 4.17 33.14 0.72
C LEU A 889 3.73 33.11 2.18
N LEU A 890 3.23 31.95 2.62
CA LEU A 890 2.68 31.76 3.95
C LEU A 890 3.68 31.19 4.95
N ALA A 891 4.95 31.03 4.59
CA ALA A 891 5.99 30.58 5.50
C ALA A 891 6.01 31.45 6.77
N LEU A 892 5.64 30.85 7.90
CA LEU A 892 5.58 31.51 9.20
C LEU A 892 6.61 30.89 10.15
N PRO A 893 7.59 31.68 10.65
CA PRO A 893 8.58 31.19 11.61
C PRO A 893 7.95 30.60 12.86
N GLN A 894 8.70 29.71 13.50
CA GLN A 894 8.37 29.22 14.84
C GLN A 894 8.25 30.40 15.82
N ASP A 895 7.40 30.26 16.83
CA ASP A 895 7.11 31.29 17.85
C ASP A 895 6.35 32.52 17.30
N SER A 896 5.78 32.40 16.09
CA SER A 896 4.78 33.35 15.60
C SER A 896 3.51 33.27 16.45
N ARG A 897 2.75 34.37 16.48
CA ARG A 897 1.50 34.47 17.22
C ARG A 897 0.40 34.95 16.31
N LEU A 898 -0.75 34.30 16.38
CA LEU A 898 -1.96 34.75 15.71
C LEU A 898 -2.39 36.10 16.30
N LEU A 899 -2.79 37.03 15.43
CA LEU A 899 -3.43 38.28 15.80
C LEU A 899 -4.92 38.17 15.51
N ALA A 900 -5.75 38.94 16.22
CA ALA A 900 -7.16 39.01 15.88
C ALA A 900 -7.34 39.70 14.53
N ALA A 901 -7.85 38.96 13.55
CA ALA A 901 -8.23 39.47 12.24
C ALA A 901 -9.69 39.06 11.97
N ASP A 902 -10.51 40.03 11.58
CA ASP A 902 -11.94 39.79 11.32
C ASP A 902 -12.38 40.49 10.03
N SER A 903 -13.19 39.79 9.25
CA SER A 903 -13.79 40.26 8.00
C SER A 903 -15.30 40.06 8.05
N PRO A 904 -16.11 41.11 7.84
CA PRO A 904 -17.56 41.00 7.81
C PRO A 904 -18.09 40.38 6.50
N ASP A 905 -17.22 40.12 5.53
CA ASP A 905 -17.54 39.49 4.24
C ASP A 905 -16.95 38.08 4.22
N ASP A 906 -17.82 37.07 4.14
CA ASP A 906 -17.45 35.64 4.14
C ASP A 906 -16.57 35.25 2.94
N ASP A 907 -16.63 36.01 1.83
CA ASP A 907 -15.77 35.82 0.66
C ASP A 907 -14.34 36.33 0.86
N VAL A 908 -14.09 37.13 1.90
CA VAL A 908 -12.79 37.76 2.15
C VAL A 908 -12.24 37.23 3.47
N LYS A 909 -11.18 36.42 3.38
CA LYS A 909 -10.48 35.92 4.56
C LYS A 909 -9.26 36.78 4.85
N ALA A 910 -9.00 37.01 6.13
CA ALA A 910 -7.88 37.78 6.63
C ALA A 910 -7.18 37.04 7.75
N TYR A 911 -5.88 36.87 7.61
CA TYR A 911 -5.02 36.23 8.61
C TYR A 911 -3.90 37.20 8.95
N ALA A 912 -3.57 37.32 10.24
CA ALA A 912 -2.53 38.23 10.68
C ALA A 912 -1.69 37.57 11.77
N TYR A 913 -0.37 37.68 11.63
CA TYR A 913 0.58 37.07 12.53
C TYR A 913 1.66 38.08 12.92
N SER A 914 2.12 37.99 14.16
CA SER A 914 3.33 38.68 14.64
C SER A 914 4.38 37.66 15.03
N GLY A 915 5.63 37.85 14.59
CA GLY A 915 6.73 36.97 14.93
C GLY A 915 8.03 37.74 15.17
N PRO A 916 9.15 37.03 15.39
CA PRO A 916 10.44 37.64 15.68
C PRO A 916 10.97 38.55 14.56
N TYR A 917 10.51 38.35 13.32
CA TYR A 917 10.96 39.09 12.14
C TYR A 917 10.00 40.18 11.66
N GLY A 918 8.92 40.45 12.39
CA GLY A 918 7.94 41.48 12.04
C GLY A 918 6.52 40.95 12.00
N ARG A 919 5.68 41.58 11.18
CA ARG A 919 4.26 41.22 11.04
C ARG A 919 3.96 40.76 9.63
N LYS A 920 3.07 39.76 9.51
CA LYS A 920 2.56 39.24 8.24
C LYS A 920 1.05 39.31 8.23
N ILE A 921 0.46 39.95 7.23
CA ILE A 921 -0.99 40.01 7.02
C ILE A 921 -1.28 39.39 5.65
N VAL A 922 -2.23 38.47 5.60
CA VAL A 922 -2.62 37.76 4.39
C VAL A 922 -4.11 37.99 4.17
N LEU A 923 -4.46 38.47 2.99
CA LEU A 923 -5.83 38.71 2.56
C LEU A 923 -6.13 37.82 1.36
N ALA A 924 -7.14 36.96 1.45
CA ALA A 924 -7.54 36.04 0.39
C ALA A 924 -8.94 36.40 -0.13
N ASN A 925 -9.08 36.45 -1.46
CA ASN A 925 -10.36 36.71 -2.11
C ASN A 925 -10.96 35.40 -2.66
N LEU A 926 -11.92 34.85 -1.93
CA LEU A 926 -12.68 33.65 -2.28
C LEU A 926 -13.92 33.99 -3.12
N ALA A 927 -14.12 35.22 -3.60
CA ALA A 927 -15.23 35.56 -4.49
C ALA A 927 -14.88 35.32 -5.97
N THR A 928 -15.92 35.21 -6.81
CA THR A 928 -15.78 35.16 -8.27
C THR A 928 -15.56 36.55 -8.88
N THR A 929 -15.63 37.60 -8.05
CA THR A 929 -15.45 39.00 -8.44
C THR A 929 -14.27 39.65 -7.68
N PRO A 930 -13.61 40.67 -8.24
CA PRO A 930 -12.59 41.41 -7.52
C PRO A 930 -13.15 42.05 -6.24
N LYS A 931 -12.34 42.11 -5.17
CA LYS A 931 -12.71 42.76 -3.90
C LYS A 931 -11.76 43.92 -3.59
N SER A 932 -12.32 44.99 -3.03
CA SER A 932 -11.58 46.17 -2.55
C SER A 932 -11.59 46.19 -1.03
N ILE A 933 -10.42 46.07 -0.41
CA ILE A 933 -10.25 45.89 1.04
C ILE A 933 -9.56 47.10 1.65
N ARG A 934 -9.96 47.46 2.88
CA ARG A 934 -9.24 48.40 3.74
C ARG A 934 -8.98 47.78 5.11
N ILE A 935 -7.75 47.90 5.58
CA ILE A 935 -7.33 47.46 6.91
C ILE A 935 -7.67 48.55 7.93
N THR A 936 -8.27 48.13 9.04
CA THR A 936 -8.64 48.95 10.21
C THR A 936 -8.21 48.22 11.49
N GLY A 937 -8.42 48.83 12.66
CA GLY A 937 -8.00 48.26 13.95
C GLY A 937 -6.78 48.97 14.56
N SER A 938 -6.17 48.35 15.56
CA SER A 938 -5.05 48.90 16.31
C SER A 938 -3.71 48.85 15.57
N LEU A 939 -3.62 48.04 14.50
CA LEU A 939 -2.38 47.80 13.78
C LEU A 939 -2.05 48.90 12.75
N ASP A 940 -0.84 49.48 12.82
CA ASP A 940 -0.36 50.41 11.78
C ASP A 940 0.28 49.66 10.60
N ALA A 941 -0.48 49.52 9.51
CA ALA A 941 -0.03 48.91 8.27
C ALA A 941 0.81 49.84 7.36
N LYS A 942 1.04 51.10 7.74
CA LYS A 942 1.80 52.04 6.91
C LYS A 942 3.26 51.58 6.78
N GLY A 943 3.76 51.56 5.54
CA GLY A 943 5.15 51.19 5.25
C GLY A 943 5.40 49.69 5.08
N LEU A 944 4.43 48.84 5.40
CA LEU A 944 4.48 47.41 5.06
C LEU A 944 4.57 47.23 3.54
N LEU A 945 5.34 46.23 3.12
CA LEU A 945 5.44 45.81 1.73
C LEU A 945 4.20 44.99 1.36
N LEU A 946 3.39 45.53 0.47
CA LEU A 946 2.23 44.86 -0.12
C LEU A 946 2.66 44.16 -1.42
N SER A 947 2.47 42.85 -1.48
CA SER A 947 2.64 42.01 -2.66
C SER A 947 1.31 41.36 -3.02
N GLY A 948 0.82 41.57 -4.23
CA GLY A 948 -0.47 41.06 -4.72
C GLY A 948 -0.30 40.02 -5.81
N PHE A 949 -1.06 38.93 -5.72
CA PHE A 949 -0.98 37.75 -6.56
C PHE A 949 -2.34 37.42 -7.19
N ASP A 950 -2.33 36.85 -8.39
CA ASP A 950 -3.54 36.26 -8.99
C ASP A 950 -3.82 34.84 -8.47
N LYS A 951 -4.89 34.23 -9.00
CA LYS A 951 -5.33 32.88 -8.62
C LYS A 951 -4.30 31.77 -8.88
N ASP A 952 -3.36 32.00 -9.79
CA ASP A 952 -2.34 31.03 -10.18
C ASP A 952 -1.00 31.32 -9.48
N GLY A 953 -0.96 32.32 -8.60
CA GLY A 953 0.23 32.71 -7.83
C GLY A 953 1.19 33.64 -8.55
N THR A 954 0.79 34.24 -9.67
CA THR A 954 1.64 35.21 -10.38
C THR A 954 1.64 36.55 -9.66
N LEU A 955 2.84 37.09 -9.39
CA LEU A 955 2.99 38.42 -8.78
C LEU A 955 2.49 39.52 -9.75
N LEU A 956 1.46 40.25 -9.34
CA LEU A 956 0.85 41.34 -10.11
C LEU A 956 1.44 42.70 -9.75
N ARG A 957 1.74 42.92 -8.46
CA ARG A 957 2.18 44.22 -7.94
C ARG A 957 2.92 44.07 -6.63
N GLU A 958 3.98 44.85 -6.44
CA GLU A 958 4.72 44.96 -5.19
C GLU A 958 5.02 46.44 -4.87
N ARG A 959 4.72 46.89 -3.64
CA ARG A 959 4.98 48.28 -3.19
C ARG A 959 4.80 48.45 -1.69
N LYS A 960 5.37 49.50 -1.11
CA LYS A 960 5.04 49.90 0.28
C LYS A 960 3.71 50.64 0.36
N LEU A 961 2.94 50.37 1.43
CA LEU A 961 1.72 51.13 1.73
C LEU A 961 2.04 52.56 2.15
N SER A 962 1.33 53.51 1.55
CA SER A 962 1.50 54.95 1.83
C SER A 962 0.71 55.40 3.07
N SER A 963 -0.37 54.69 3.39
CA SER A 963 -1.24 54.90 4.55
C SER A 963 -1.88 53.58 4.94
N SER A 964 -2.13 53.37 6.22
CA SER A 964 -2.82 52.19 6.76
C SER A 964 -4.28 52.07 6.28
N ARG A 965 -4.89 53.17 5.79
CA ARG A 965 -6.26 53.21 5.24
C ARG A 965 -6.31 53.14 3.70
N GLU A 966 -5.19 52.83 3.08
CA GLU A 966 -5.12 52.67 1.63
C GLU A 966 -5.97 51.48 1.16
N THR A 967 -6.58 51.58 -0.02
CA THR A 967 -7.44 50.51 -0.57
C THR A 967 -6.60 49.49 -1.32
N ILE A 968 -6.79 48.22 -1.00
CA ILE A 968 -6.10 47.06 -1.59
C ILE A 968 -7.09 46.32 -2.48
N ASN A 969 -6.77 46.14 -3.75
CA ASN A 969 -7.63 45.42 -4.69
C ASN A 969 -7.06 44.02 -4.92
N ILE A 970 -7.90 43.00 -4.78
CA ILE A 970 -7.53 41.60 -4.95
C ILE A 970 -8.43 40.99 -6.03
N LEU A 971 -7.82 40.31 -7.02
CA LEU A 971 -8.55 39.61 -8.08
C LEU A 971 -9.27 38.36 -7.55
N PRO A 972 -10.28 37.82 -8.26
CA PRO A 972 -10.92 36.54 -7.89
C PRO A 972 -9.90 35.42 -7.71
N GLY A 973 -9.99 34.67 -6.62
CA GLY A 973 -9.05 33.59 -6.26
C GLY A 973 -7.63 34.05 -5.92
N GLY A 974 -7.37 35.36 -5.94
CA GLY A 974 -6.06 35.96 -5.67
C GLY A 974 -5.83 36.27 -4.19
N VAL A 975 -4.59 36.65 -3.88
CA VAL A 975 -4.12 36.90 -2.51
C VAL A 975 -3.29 38.17 -2.46
N ALA A 976 -3.40 38.93 -1.36
CA ALA A 976 -2.50 40.02 -1.04
C ALA A 976 -1.79 39.75 0.29
N VAL A 977 -0.46 39.87 0.29
CA VAL A 977 0.40 39.68 1.45
C VAL A 977 1.01 41.02 1.83
N LEU A 978 0.99 41.36 3.11
CA LEU A 978 1.67 42.52 3.68
C LEU A 978 2.69 42.09 4.71
N GLU A 979 3.93 42.50 4.54
CA GLU A 979 5.05 42.13 5.41
C GLU A 979 5.91 43.34 5.79
N GLY A 980 6.46 43.35 7.01
CA GLY A 980 7.44 44.35 7.43
C GLY A 980 7.66 44.51 8.93
#